data_AF-A0A4R3XD18-F1
#
_entry.id   AF-A0A4R3XD18-F1
#
_cell.length_a   1.000
_cell.length_b   1.000
_cell.length_c   1.000
_cell.angle_alpha   90.00
_cell.angle_beta   90.00
_cell.angle_gamma   90.00
#
_symmetry.space_group_name_H-M   'P 1'
#
loop_
_entity.id
_entity.type
_entity.pdbx_description
1 polymer ?
#
loop_
_entity_poly.entity_id
_entity_poly.type
_entity_poly.pdbx_seq_one_letter_code
_entity_poly.pdbx_strand_id
1 'polypeptide(L)'
;MPLPLEEPGRARDRVIRQLVAALLFEGLVEARTSISNGEMQFDWSLGGKRFRCRGEIGAFGRIRIAPGSVEMLGSGNHWEPAPLSAIVPDLPGTGVTRGRLFRELEQTVIFSDWNHDHIPPKDRRGMSFAALEGALDEGHPYHPCFRARLGFSLADHAAYSPEAGQPFQLVWLLIARKHLRLALPEREEDFWLRELGEETWADVEAKRRALPLPAEDFGLVPLHPWQWKDLGEAIAAGWIAAGEAHYLGAIGDRYTATQSVRSLINLDRPGAASVKLPLNIVNTSSRRTLEPHSVCTAPVLSSWIAEIIAGDPAFQERYPLTILQEYAGLIADARGPFAGQIGAIWRQNAEATLQPGEAVVPFNALMMIEGDGRPFADEWITRFGLMPWMNRLQEVAILPVWHLLVVHGIAVEAHGQNMLLVHRDGWPVRLILRDFHESVEFSSSFLREPDKAPDFLSLNPVYRDAEPDQYYWTDNLDSLRELVMDTLFVFNLSEISHLLDVCYGLPEFRFWERVEKLLAAYAEDWPVQNRLAELGHDRPFIRTESLVTRKLLAQKPEYHHEIPNALGRGNNRTKEKAMIQIDGRLYDRTYFEEAGDRIGRQVGLNGGKAGRYAVCFGNTAEWLSFFFAIRKAEASVLPIHPGTPYPAARKLAMTANCDRLFYNSLTAEVLEAQEEALGPGRLLHMSSGTTGAAKCIARSWNDIDREVKSYVSTFREPEGMTPVIACPTTHSYGLICGILVALKRGQVPVVVETGNPKHLLKVLREIDRPLLYSSPAILHTLSRLLPEGERLYAAMTSGTLLPDPWFTQIRARSEHLFQQYGCSESGCIAINPDMRAAADMGFVLPHLEISTGTSAEDAGEIVVQSDGGAAIHTRDLGYRRKDGMLVFMSRMDDMINVSGLNVYPGDVEDAVMAMPDVTDAVAFRKTDRFAGERVALLYSASRPVSSRDIREWCSRHLASHQLPMEMVQVGEIPRQANGKISRRDVAARHAAGEFAVLGAGVVS
;
A
#
# COMPACT_ATOMS: atom_id res chain seq x y z
N MET A 1 -0.92 -3.24 -19.77
CA MET A 1 0.44 -2.71 -19.51
C MET A 1 1.12 -3.68 -18.56
N PRO A 2 2.14 -4.42 -18.96
CA PRO A 2 2.35 -5.72 -18.33
C PRO A 2 2.72 -5.66 -16.83
N LEU A 3 3.52 -4.66 -16.40
CA LEU A 3 3.87 -4.36 -15.00
C LEU A 3 3.98 -2.82 -14.80
N PRO A 4 4.04 -2.29 -13.56
CA PRO A 4 3.97 -0.84 -13.28
C PRO A 4 4.97 0.08 -14.01
N LEU A 5 6.15 -0.45 -14.38
CA LEU A 5 7.22 0.30 -15.05
C LEU A 5 7.42 -0.10 -16.52
N GLU A 6 6.46 -0.80 -17.12
CA GLU A 6 6.63 -1.39 -18.45
C GLU A 6 5.87 -0.62 -19.53
N GLU A 7 6.60 -0.19 -20.55
CA GLU A 7 6.05 0.52 -21.70
C GLU A 7 5.83 -0.44 -22.89
N PRO A 8 4.62 -0.49 -23.48
CA PRO A 8 4.33 -1.33 -24.63
C PRO A 8 5.28 -1.07 -25.81
N GLY A 9 5.70 -2.14 -26.50
CA GLY A 9 6.58 -2.04 -27.67
C GLY A 9 8.03 -1.65 -27.37
N ARG A 10 8.45 -1.64 -26.10
CA ARG A 10 9.84 -1.32 -25.68
C ARG A 10 10.54 -2.50 -24.99
N ALA A 11 10.49 -3.67 -25.60
CA ALA A 11 11.06 -4.90 -25.00
C ALA A 11 12.56 -4.78 -24.67
N ARG A 12 13.34 -4.11 -25.53
CA ARG A 12 14.78 -3.90 -25.31
C ARG A 12 15.06 -3.04 -24.07
N ASP A 13 14.28 -1.97 -23.85
CA ASP A 13 14.40 -1.14 -22.66
C ASP A 13 14.12 -1.96 -21.39
N ARG A 14 13.04 -2.76 -21.40
CA ARG A 14 12.73 -3.69 -20.30
C ARG A 14 13.88 -4.63 -19.97
N VAL A 15 14.42 -5.32 -20.97
CA VAL A 15 15.51 -6.28 -20.77
C VAL A 15 16.75 -5.59 -20.19
N ILE A 16 17.08 -4.40 -20.67
CA ILE A 16 18.21 -3.60 -20.13
C ILE A 16 17.94 -3.18 -18.69
N ARG A 17 16.73 -2.67 -18.38
CA ARG A 17 16.36 -2.27 -17.02
C ARG A 17 16.40 -3.44 -16.04
N GLN A 18 15.81 -4.58 -16.38
CA GLN A 18 15.86 -5.77 -15.54
C GLN A 18 17.30 -6.27 -15.34
N LEU A 19 18.13 -6.23 -16.40
CA LEU A 19 19.54 -6.59 -16.28
C LEU A 19 20.25 -5.67 -15.29
N VAL A 20 20.17 -4.35 -15.48
CA VAL A 20 20.84 -3.38 -14.60
C VAL A 20 20.29 -3.44 -13.17
N ALA A 21 18.98 -3.60 -13.00
CA ALA A 21 18.36 -3.76 -11.69
C ALA A 21 18.91 -5.01 -10.98
N ALA A 22 19.03 -6.13 -11.68
CA ALA A 22 19.62 -7.35 -11.13
C ALA A 22 21.12 -7.19 -10.81
N LEU A 23 21.89 -6.52 -11.68
CA LEU A 23 23.32 -6.25 -11.43
C LEU A 23 23.54 -5.40 -10.17
N LEU A 24 22.71 -4.39 -9.95
CA LEU A 24 22.75 -3.53 -8.76
C LEU A 24 22.28 -4.27 -7.52
N PHE A 25 21.18 -5.02 -7.64
CA PHE A 25 20.59 -5.79 -6.54
C PHE A 25 21.52 -6.89 -6.03
N GLU A 26 22.09 -7.67 -6.94
CA GLU A 26 23.01 -8.77 -6.62
C GLU A 26 24.43 -8.31 -6.24
N GLY A 27 24.69 -6.99 -6.27
CA GLY A 27 26.01 -6.44 -5.94
C GLY A 27 27.11 -6.76 -6.97
N LEU A 28 26.75 -7.09 -8.22
CA LEU A 28 27.71 -7.32 -9.31
C LEU A 28 28.36 -6.02 -9.79
N VAL A 29 27.71 -4.88 -9.56
CA VAL A 29 28.25 -3.54 -9.80
C VAL A 29 27.95 -2.64 -8.61
N GLU A 30 28.95 -1.88 -8.16
CA GLU A 30 28.77 -0.88 -7.11
C GLU A 30 28.31 0.45 -7.72
N ALA A 31 27.17 0.96 -7.25
CA ALA A 31 26.66 2.27 -7.63
C ALA A 31 26.70 3.26 -6.47
N ARG A 32 26.99 4.52 -6.79
CA ARG A 32 26.76 5.65 -5.92
C ARG A 32 25.33 6.13 -6.11
N THR A 33 24.64 6.40 -5.00
CA THR A 33 23.29 6.96 -5.02
C THR A 33 23.34 8.45 -4.74
N SER A 34 22.52 9.21 -5.47
CA SER A 34 22.30 10.63 -5.22
C SER A 34 20.83 10.98 -5.43
N ILE A 35 20.36 12.07 -4.84
CA ILE A 35 19.00 12.57 -5.03
C ILE A 35 19.08 13.82 -5.91
N SER A 36 18.40 13.81 -7.04
CA SER A 36 18.32 14.93 -7.99
C SER A 36 16.87 15.17 -8.38
N ASN A 37 16.38 16.40 -8.25
CA ASN A 37 14.98 16.77 -8.53
C ASN A 37 13.91 15.91 -7.81
N GLY A 38 14.24 15.33 -6.65
CA GLY A 38 13.33 14.48 -5.89
C GLY A 38 13.32 13.00 -6.32
N GLU A 39 14.10 12.61 -7.32
CA GLU A 39 14.26 11.23 -7.77
C GLU A 39 15.66 10.70 -7.39
N MET A 40 15.77 9.40 -7.10
CA MET A 40 17.04 8.75 -6.83
C MET A 40 17.74 8.40 -8.15
N GLN A 41 19.02 8.77 -8.24
CA GLN A 41 19.90 8.45 -9.35
C GLN A 41 20.99 7.49 -8.88
N PHE A 42 21.24 6.45 -9.68
CA PHE A 42 22.33 5.50 -9.52
C PHE A 42 23.41 5.80 -10.55
N ASP A 43 24.65 5.96 -10.10
CA ASP A 43 25.82 6.18 -10.94
C ASP A 43 26.86 5.09 -10.70
N TRP A 44 27.28 4.36 -11.75
CA TRP A 44 28.29 3.30 -11.63
C TRP A 44 29.30 3.35 -12.76
N SER A 45 30.35 2.53 -12.65
CA SER A 45 31.36 2.37 -13.71
C SER A 45 31.61 0.90 -13.97
N LEU A 46 31.74 0.54 -15.25
CA LEU A 46 31.95 -0.83 -15.71
C LEU A 46 32.85 -0.80 -16.94
N GLY A 47 33.94 -1.58 -16.94
CA GLY A 47 34.88 -1.62 -18.07
C GLY A 47 35.53 -0.28 -18.43
N GLY A 48 35.68 0.63 -17.45
CA GLY A 48 36.17 2.00 -17.69
C GLY A 48 35.13 2.97 -18.30
N LYS A 49 33.91 2.52 -18.56
CA LYS A 49 32.78 3.34 -19.00
C LYS A 49 31.95 3.78 -17.81
N ARG A 50 31.30 4.93 -17.91
CA ARG A 50 30.42 5.48 -16.87
C ARG A 50 28.97 5.31 -17.28
N PHE A 51 28.13 4.92 -16.33
CA PHE A 51 26.71 4.70 -16.53
C PHE A 51 25.90 5.40 -15.45
N ARG A 52 24.66 5.74 -15.78
CA ARG A 52 23.68 6.24 -14.81
C ARG A 52 22.28 5.74 -15.13
N CYS A 53 21.43 5.68 -14.12
CA CYS A 53 19.98 5.51 -14.29
C CYS A 53 19.20 6.17 -13.16
N ARG A 54 17.90 6.38 -13.37
CA ARG A 54 16.98 6.87 -12.35
C ARG A 54 16.12 5.72 -11.86
N GLY A 55 15.72 5.73 -10.59
CA GLY A 55 14.88 4.68 -10.03
C GLY A 55 14.65 4.86 -8.55
N GLU A 56 14.25 3.78 -7.91
CA GLU A 56 14.00 3.72 -6.47
C GLU A 56 14.40 2.34 -5.90
N ILE A 57 14.46 2.27 -4.58
CA ILE A 57 14.73 1.04 -3.82
C ILE A 57 13.43 0.67 -3.11
N GLY A 58 12.80 -0.40 -3.56
CA GLY A 58 11.56 -0.92 -3.00
C GLY A 58 11.79 -1.88 -1.82
N ALA A 59 10.75 -2.64 -1.51
CA ALA A 59 10.81 -3.68 -0.48
C ALA A 59 11.95 -4.67 -0.72
N PHE A 60 12.53 -5.19 0.36
CA PHE A 60 13.69 -6.10 0.33
C PHE A 60 14.94 -5.55 -0.39
N GLY A 61 15.02 -4.23 -0.60
CA GLY A 61 16.13 -3.63 -1.34
C GLY A 61 16.01 -3.78 -2.86
N ARG A 62 14.85 -4.25 -3.37
CA ARG A 62 14.63 -4.47 -4.81
C ARG A 62 14.79 -3.16 -5.57
N ILE A 63 15.66 -3.18 -6.58
CA ILE A 63 15.93 -2.01 -7.43
C ILE A 63 14.83 -1.89 -8.51
N ARG A 64 14.20 -0.71 -8.59
CA ARG A 64 13.14 -0.39 -9.57
C ARG A 64 13.62 0.75 -10.46
N ILE A 65 14.01 0.43 -11.71
CA ILE A 65 14.60 1.40 -12.64
C ILE A 65 13.51 2.04 -13.51
N ALA A 66 13.56 3.37 -13.62
CA ALA A 66 12.63 4.15 -14.43
C ALA A 66 12.81 3.88 -15.93
N PRO A 67 11.71 3.82 -16.72
CA PRO A 67 11.74 3.63 -18.17
C PRO A 67 12.68 4.60 -18.89
N GLY A 68 13.46 4.08 -19.85
CA GLY A 68 14.34 4.89 -20.69
C GLY A 68 15.48 5.62 -19.96
N SER A 69 15.74 5.31 -18.68
CA SER A 69 16.70 6.06 -17.87
C SER A 69 18.13 5.51 -17.88
N VAL A 70 18.35 4.30 -18.43
CA VAL A 70 19.67 3.66 -18.42
C VAL A 70 20.56 4.26 -19.51
N GLU A 71 21.54 5.05 -19.10
CA GLU A 71 22.42 5.82 -19.98
C GLU A 71 23.90 5.49 -19.74
N MET A 72 24.71 5.66 -20.78
CA MET A 72 26.17 5.58 -20.77
C MET A 72 26.76 6.91 -21.22
N LEU A 73 27.90 7.30 -20.65
CA LEU A 73 28.63 8.49 -21.10
C LEU A 73 29.35 8.20 -22.42
N GLY A 74 28.90 8.83 -23.50
CA GLY A 74 29.48 8.73 -24.84
C GLY A 74 30.79 9.50 -24.99
N SER A 75 31.47 9.31 -26.13
CA SER A 75 32.78 9.91 -26.43
C SER A 75 32.76 11.45 -26.49
N GLY A 76 31.60 12.05 -26.74
CA GLY A 76 31.38 13.50 -26.73
C GLY A 76 31.01 14.08 -25.36
N ASN A 77 31.22 13.35 -24.26
CA ASN A 77 30.89 13.77 -22.88
C ASN A 77 29.39 14.10 -22.68
N HIS A 78 28.52 13.45 -23.43
CA HIS A 78 27.07 13.49 -23.30
C HIS A 78 26.55 12.09 -22.96
N TRP A 79 25.40 12.04 -22.31
CA TRP A 79 24.75 10.80 -21.92
C TRP A 79 23.86 10.29 -23.06
N GLU A 80 23.99 9.01 -23.39
CA GLU A 80 23.26 8.32 -24.45
C GLU A 80 22.65 7.03 -23.90
N PRO A 81 21.55 6.50 -24.48
CA PRO A 81 20.99 5.22 -24.07
C PRO A 81 22.02 4.09 -24.12
N ALA A 82 22.14 3.30 -23.05
CA ALA A 82 23.15 2.24 -22.96
C ALA A 82 22.69 0.95 -23.67
N PRO A 83 23.37 0.48 -24.74
CA PRO A 83 23.01 -0.79 -25.36
C PRO A 83 23.54 -1.99 -24.57
N LEU A 84 22.94 -3.17 -24.75
CA LEU A 84 23.43 -4.43 -24.17
C LEU A 84 24.90 -4.71 -24.53
N SER A 85 25.32 -4.32 -25.74
CA SER A 85 26.70 -4.45 -26.21
C SER A 85 27.70 -3.55 -25.48
N ALA A 86 27.23 -2.51 -24.78
CA ALA A 86 28.08 -1.69 -23.93
C ALA A 86 28.25 -2.26 -22.52
N ILE A 87 27.25 -3.01 -22.02
CA ILE A 87 27.18 -3.53 -20.65
C ILE A 87 27.77 -4.93 -20.55
N VAL A 88 27.26 -5.90 -21.32
CA VAL A 88 27.55 -7.33 -21.16
C VAL A 88 29.02 -7.70 -21.33
N PRO A 89 29.78 -7.13 -22.29
CA PRO A 89 31.20 -7.50 -22.49
C PRO A 89 32.12 -7.21 -21.31
N ASP A 90 31.72 -6.31 -20.42
CA ASP A 90 32.54 -5.86 -19.29
C ASP A 90 32.06 -6.45 -17.95
N LEU A 91 31.01 -7.28 -17.96
CA LEU A 91 30.55 -8.02 -16.79
C LEU A 91 31.58 -9.07 -16.34
N PRO A 92 31.53 -9.50 -15.05
CA PRO A 92 32.35 -10.60 -14.57
C PRO A 92 31.97 -11.92 -15.25
N GLY A 93 32.91 -12.87 -15.33
CA GLY A 93 32.73 -14.17 -15.98
C GLY A 93 33.63 -14.39 -17.20
N THR A 94 33.45 -15.52 -17.89
CA THR A 94 34.25 -15.88 -19.06
C THR A 94 33.67 -15.28 -20.33
N GLY A 95 34.46 -15.22 -21.42
CA GLY A 95 33.91 -14.86 -22.74
C GLY A 95 32.73 -15.75 -23.18
N VAL A 96 32.72 -17.02 -22.76
CA VAL A 96 31.66 -17.98 -23.07
C VAL A 96 30.37 -17.68 -22.30
N THR A 97 30.45 -17.46 -20.97
CA THR A 97 29.27 -17.19 -20.15
C THR A 97 28.64 -15.84 -20.51
N ARG A 98 29.46 -14.81 -20.76
CA ARG A 98 28.99 -13.49 -21.23
C ARG A 98 28.36 -13.56 -22.61
N GLY A 99 28.97 -14.30 -23.54
CA GLY A 99 28.40 -14.52 -24.87
C GLY A 99 27.08 -15.30 -24.83
N ARG A 100 26.94 -16.27 -23.91
CA ARG A 100 25.68 -16.98 -23.68
C ARG A 100 24.60 -16.03 -23.15
N LEU A 101 24.91 -15.28 -22.08
CA LEU A 101 23.98 -14.29 -21.52
C LEU A 101 23.51 -13.29 -22.58
N PHE A 102 24.44 -12.74 -23.37
CA PHE A 102 24.11 -11.80 -24.45
C PHE A 102 23.10 -12.39 -25.44
N ARG A 103 23.30 -13.64 -25.88
CA ARG A 103 22.37 -14.33 -26.78
C ARG A 103 20.98 -14.52 -26.17
N GLU A 104 20.92 -14.90 -24.89
CA GLU A 104 19.63 -15.09 -24.19
C GLU A 104 18.85 -13.79 -24.04
N LEU A 105 19.55 -12.68 -23.76
CA LEU A 105 18.95 -11.35 -23.67
C LEU A 105 18.42 -10.89 -25.04
N GLU A 106 19.21 -11.00 -26.09
CA GLU A 106 18.78 -10.66 -27.46
C GLU A 106 17.60 -11.54 -27.92
N GLN A 107 17.63 -12.84 -27.62
CA GLN A 107 16.52 -13.74 -27.96
C GLN A 107 15.23 -13.37 -27.21
N THR A 108 15.35 -12.95 -25.94
CA THR A 108 14.22 -12.43 -25.15
C THR A 108 13.62 -11.19 -25.80
N VAL A 109 14.45 -10.27 -26.30
CA VAL A 109 13.99 -9.08 -27.06
C VAL A 109 13.28 -9.51 -28.35
N ILE A 110 13.88 -10.38 -29.15
CA ILE A 110 13.32 -10.85 -30.44
C ILE A 110 11.93 -11.46 -30.24
N PHE A 111 11.77 -12.37 -29.28
CA PHE A 111 10.47 -13.00 -29.02
C PHE A 111 9.46 -12.06 -28.34
N SER A 112 9.93 -11.01 -27.67
CA SER A 112 9.08 -9.95 -27.12
C SER A 112 8.52 -9.04 -28.20
N ASP A 113 9.37 -8.59 -29.12
CA ASP A 113 8.95 -7.80 -30.27
C ASP A 113 8.03 -8.62 -31.18
N TRP A 114 8.36 -9.90 -31.42
CA TRP A 114 7.49 -10.78 -32.21
C TRP A 114 6.09 -10.90 -31.59
N ASN A 115 5.98 -11.10 -30.27
CA ASN A 115 4.67 -11.15 -29.61
C ASN A 115 3.91 -9.84 -29.78
N HIS A 116 4.57 -8.70 -29.59
CA HIS A 116 3.95 -7.39 -29.74
C HIS A 116 3.39 -7.19 -31.15
N ASP A 117 4.11 -7.64 -32.18
CA ASP A 117 3.75 -7.46 -33.58
C ASP A 117 2.68 -8.47 -34.06
N HIS A 118 2.62 -9.67 -33.48
CA HIS A 118 1.82 -10.78 -34.02
C HIS A 118 0.67 -11.24 -33.13
N ILE A 119 0.68 -10.91 -31.82
CA ILE A 119 -0.34 -11.35 -30.88
C ILE A 119 -1.26 -10.16 -30.56
N PRO A 120 -2.56 -10.23 -30.88
CA PRO A 120 -3.48 -9.15 -30.58
C PRO A 120 -3.64 -9.01 -29.05
N PRO A 121 -3.84 -7.78 -28.55
CA PRO A 121 -4.20 -7.56 -27.14
C PRO A 121 -5.47 -8.35 -26.79
N LYS A 122 -5.43 -9.07 -25.67
CA LYS A 122 -6.53 -9.91 -25.20
C LYS A 122 -7.14 -9.30 -23.93
N ASP A 123 -8.46 -9.39 -23.77
CA ASP A 123 -9.12 -9.08 -22.49
C ASP A 123 -9.04 -10.30 -21.56
N ARG A 124 -8.22 -10.19 -20.52
CA ARG A 124 -7.82 -11.34 -19.68
C ARG A 124 -8.73 -11.57 -18.47
N ARG A 125 -9.48 -10.56 -18.01
CA ARG A 125 -10.23 -10.63 -16.74
C ARG A 125 -11.40 -11.62 -16.78
N GLY A 126 -11.92 -11.91 -17.97
CA GLY A 126 -13.01 -12.87 -18.19
C GLY A 126 -12.58 -14.24 -18.73
N MET A 127 -11.28 -14.51 -18.84
CA MET A 127 -10.78 -15.76 -19.43
C MET A 127 -10.92 -16.95 -18.46
N SER A 128 -11.09 -18.15 -19.02
CA SER A 128 -10.90 -19.39 -18.25
C SER A 128 -9.44 -19.54 -17.81
N PHE A 129 -9.19 -20.38 -16.82
CA PHE A 129 -7.84 -20.62 -16.31
C PHE A 129 -6.88 -21.06 -17.43
N ALA A 130 -7.31 -22.03 -18.26
CA ALA A 130 -6.51 -22.54 -19.37
C ALA A 130 -6.18 -21.46 -20.41
N ALA A 131 -7.14 -20.59 -20.75
CA ALA A 131 -6.90 -19.50 -21.69
C ALA A 131 -6.00 -18.42 -21.08
N LEU A 132 -6.16 -18.13 -19.79
CA LEU A 132 -5.36 -17.15 -19.07
C LEU A 132 -3.89 -17.57 -18.97
N GLU A 133 -3.59 -18.85 -18.73
CA GLU A 133 -2.22 -19.38 -18.73
C GLU A 133 -1.45 -19.10 -20.02
N GLY A 134 -2.13 -19.13 -21.19
CA GLY A 134 -1.53 -18.75 -22.48
C GLY A 134 -1.64 -17.26 -22.82
N ALA A 135 -2.39 -16.47 -22.04
CA ALA A 135 -2.55 -15.03 -22.27
C ALA A 135 -1.62 -14.17 -21.41
N LEU A 136 -1.03 -14.73 -20.36
CA LEU A 136 -0.01 -14.08 -19.54
C LEU A 136 1.34 -14.19 -20.27
N ASP A 137 1.74 -13.13 -20.96
CA ASP A 137 2.97 -13.09 -21.74
C ASP A 137 4.13 -12.41 -21.00
N GLU A 138 3.88 -11.82 -19.83
CA GLU A 138 4.84 -10.96 -19.15
C GLU A 138 6.15 -11.66 -18.77
N GLY A 139 6.11 -12.96 -18.51
CA GLY A 139 7.26 -13.70 -18.01
C GLY A 139 7.71 -13.25 -16.62
N HIS A 140 8.96 -13.54 -16.27
CA HIS A 140 9.50 -13.25 -14.94
C HIS A 140 9.70 -11.73 -14.70
N PRO A 141 9.21 -11.16 -13.59
CA PRO A 141 9.29 -9.71 -13.32
C PRO A 141 10.71 -9.23 -12.96
N TYR A 142 11.54 -10.12 -12.41
CA TYR A 142 12.95 -9.84 -12.09
C TYR A 142 13.96 -10.30 -13.17
N HIS A 143 13.90 -11.55 -13.63
CA HIS A 143 14.96 -12.14 -14.45
C HIS A 143 15.01 -11.56 -15.87
N PRO A 144 16.16 -11.04 -16.36
CA PRO A 144 16.21 -10.32 -17.64
C PRO A 144 16.09 -11.22 -18.88
N CYS A 145 16.44 -12.51 -18.78
CA CYS A 145 16.26 -13.49 -19.87
C CYS A 145 14.92 -14.26 -19.77
N PHE A 146 13.84 -13.61 -19.34
CA PHE A 146 12.56 -14.26 -19.02
C PHE A 146 11.88 -15.00 -20.20
N ARG A 147 12.32 -14.76 -21.44
CA ARG A 147 11.80 -15.41 -22.66
C ARG A 147 12.93 -15.84 -23.61
N ALA A 148 14.03 -16.35 -23.06
CA ALA A 148 15.18 -16.72 -23.88
C ALA A 148 14.89 -17.86 -24.87
N ARG A 149 14.20 -18.93 -24.42
CA ARG A 149 13.83 -20.13 -25.23
C ARG A 149 14.89 -20.55 -26.26
N LEU A 150 16.17 -20.59 -25.86
CA LEU A 150 17.27 -20.96 -26.76
C LEU A 150 17.04 -22.39 -27.26
N GLY A 151 16.96 -22.52 -28.60
CA GLY A 151 16.56 -23.75 -29.30
C GLY A 151 15.37 -23.51 -30.24
N PHE A 152 14.49 -22.56 -29.92
CA PHE A 152 13.37 -22.19 -30.80
C PHE A 152 13.82 -21.24 -31.92
N SER A 153 13.36 -21.53 -33.13
CA SER A 153 13.25 -20.52 -34.19
C SER A 153 11.99 -19.66 -34.02
N LEU A 154 11.82 -18.60 -34.82
CA LEU A 154 10.57 -17.83 -34.86
C LEU A 154 9.36 -18.70 -35.25
N ALA A 155 9.55 -19.68 -36.15
CA ALA A 155 8.49 -20.61 -36.53
C ALA A 155 8.13 -21.56 -35.38
N ASP A 156 9.13 -22.03 -34.61
CA ASP A 156 8.87 -22.86 -33.43
C ASP A 156 8.19 -22.05 -32.32
N HIS A 157 8.58 -20.78 -32.13
CA HIS A 157 7.88 -19.87 -31.20
C HIS A 157 6.44 -19.64 -31.63
N ALA A 158 6.17 -19.40 -32.92
CA ALA A 158 4.79 -19.28 -33.41
C ALA A 158 3.94 -20.55 -33.19
N ALA A 159 4.56 -21.74 -33.30
CA ALA A 159 3.87 -23.02 -33.21
C ALA A 159 3.68 -23.55 -31.78
N TYR A 160 4.63 -23.28 -30.87
CA TYR A 160 4.71 -23.95 -29.57
C TYR A 160 4.78 -22.99 -28.39
N SER A 161 4.80 -21.68 -28.62
CA SER A 161 4.76 -20.72 -27.52
C SER A 161 3.38 -20.69 -26.85
N PRO A 162 3.33 -20.52 -25.52
CA PRO A 162 2.08 -20.33 -24.78
C PRO A 162 1.27 -19.15 -25.32
N GLU A 163 1.96 -18.07 -25.68
CA GLU A 163 1.35 -16.80 -26.05
C GLU A 163 0.63 -16.87 -27.40
N ALA A 164 1.23 -17.58 -28.36
CA ALA A 164 0.61 -17.84 -29.66
C ALA A 164 -0.61 -18.77 -29.56
N GLY A 165 -0.68 -19.58 -28.50
CA GLY A 165 -1.84 -20.42 -28.18
C GLY A 165 -2.19 -21.44 -29.26
N GLN A 166 -1.24 -21.81 -30.13
CA GLN A 166 -1.49 -22.76 -31.22
C GLN A 166 -1.67 -24.17 -30.66
N PRO A 167 -2.74 -24.89 -31.05
CA PRO A 167 -2.96 -26.27 -30.63
C PRO A 167 -2.05 -27.23 -31.40
N PHE A 168 -1.55 -28.27 -30.73
CA PHE A 168 -0.79 -29.34 -31.37
C PHE A 168 -1.06 -30.71 -30.72
N GLN A 169 -0.84 -31.78 -31.45
CA GLN A 169 -0.93 -33.16 -30.95
C GLN A 169 0.44 -33.64 -30.45
N LEU A 170 0.44 -34.53 -29.46
CA LEU A 170 1.65 -35.19 -28.98
C LEU A 170 2.11 -36.28 -29.96
N VAL A 171 3.42 -36.50 -30.01
CA VAL A 171 4.03 -37.60 -30.76
C VAL A 171 4.14 -38.82 -29.85
N TRP A 172 3.75 -40.00 -30.34
CA TRP A 172 3.77 -41.23 -29.56
C TRP A 172 4.82 -42.22 -30.06
N LEU A 173 5.55 -42.82 -29.12
CA LEU A 173 6.50 -43.90 -29.36
C LEU A 173 6.10 -45.14 -28.54
N LEU A 174 6.37 -46.33 -29.08
CA LEU A 174 6.52 -47.54 -28.29
C LEU A 174 8.00 -47.74 -27.98
N ILE A 175 8.36 -47.97 -26.73
CA ILE A 175 9.74 -48.17 -26.30
C ILE A 175 9.84 -49.48 -25.51
N ALA A 176 10.89 -50.25 -25.76
CA ALA A 176 11.14 -51.51 -25.06
C ALA A 176 11.16 -51.31 -23.54
N ARG A 177 10.43 -52.14 -22.80
CA ARG A 177 10.22 -51.98 -21.34
C ARG A 177 11.50 -51.89 -20.53
N LYS A 178 12.59 -52.54 -20.97
CA LYS A 178 13.91 -52.47 -20.31
C LYS A 178 14.45 -51.04 -20.17
N HIS A 179 14.00 -50.12 -21.02
CA HIS A 179 14.39 -48.71 -20.99
C HIS A 179 13.44 -47.83 -20.19
N LEU A 180 12.28 -48.35 -19.77
CA LEU A 180 11.23 -47.58 -19.13
C LEU A 180 11.22 -47.77 -17.62
N ARG A 181 10.92 -46.68 -16.92
CA ARG A 181 10.48 -46.71 -15.51
C ARG A 181 9.16 -45.96 -15.40
N LEU A 182 8.20 -46.59 -14.73
CA LEU A 182 6.84 -46.14 -14.62
C LEU A 182 6.46 -46.06 -13.13
N ALA A 183 5.84 -44.96 -12.74
CA ALA A 183 5.16 -44.78 -11.46
C ALA A 183 3.72 -44.38 -11.79
N LEU A 184 2.84 -45.37 -11.92
CA LEU A 184 1.42 -45.18 -12.27
C LEU A 184 0.54 -45.52 -11.06
N PRO A 185 -0.61 -44.84 -10.88
CA PRO A 185 -1.52 -45.10 -9.76
C PRO A 185 -2.32 -46.41 -9.93
N GLU A 186 -2.36 -46.95 -11.14
CA GLU A 186 -3.16 -48.11 -11.53
C GLU A 186 -2.43 -48.95 -12.59
N ARG A 187 -3.08 -50.02 -13.09
CA ARG A 187 -2.51 -50.82 -14.18
C ARG A 187 -2.31 -49.94 -15.42
N GLU A 188 -1.23 -50.20 -16.15
CA GLU A 188 -0.84 -49.38 -17.31
C GLU A 188 -1.95 -49.26 -18.38
N GLU A 189 -2.66 -50.34 -18.68
CA GLU A 189 -3.76 -50.31 -19.66
C GLU A 189 -4.92 -49.44 -19.21
N ASP A 190 -5.30 -49.53 -17.93
CA ASP A 190 -6.40 -48.76 -17.35
C ASP A 190 -6.03 -47.27 -17.30
N PHE A 191 -4.77 -46.97 -16.96
CA PHE A 191 -4.20 -45.63 -17.00
C PHE A 191 -4.28 -45.04 -18.41
N TRP A 192 -3.81 -45.74 -19.44
CA TRP A 192 -3.85 -45.22 -20.80
C TRP A 192 -5.27 -45.07 -21.34
N LEU A 193 -6.16 -46.01 -21.04
CA LEU A 193 -7.57 -45.91 -21.40
C LEU A 193 -8.21 -44.64 -20.81
N ARG A 194 -7.91 -44.33 -19.56
CA ARG A 194 -8.39 -43.12 -18.89
C ARG A 194 -7.76 -41.84 -19.47
N GLU A 195 -6.45 -41.80 -19.59
CA GLU A 195 -5.70 -40.61 -20.04
C GLU A 195 -5.91 -40.30 -21.52
N LEU A 196 -6.15 -41.31 -22.38
CA LEU A 196 -6.35 -41.12 -23.83
C LEU A 196 -7.83 -41.15 -24.24
N GLY A 197 -8.69 -41.75 -23.44
CA GLY A 197 -10.07 -42.04 -23.80
C GLY A 197 -10.18 -43.25 -24.74
N GLU A 198 -11.39 -43.79 -24.85
CA GLU A 198 -11.66 -45.05 -25.57
C GLU A 198 -11.25 -45.00 -27.05
N GLU A 199 -11.57 -43.90 -27.74
CA GLU A 199 -11.32 -43.74 -29.19
C GLU A 199 -9.82 -43.68 -29.50
N THR A 200 -9.11 -42.73 -28.88
CA THR A 200 -7.65 -42.58 -29.05
C THR A 200 -6.90 -43.84 -28.64
N TRP A 201 -7.32 -44.49 -27.56
CA TRP A 201 -6.71 -45.74 -27.12
C TRP A 201 -6.91 -46.87 -28.14
N ALA A 202 -8.11 -46.98 -28.72
CA ALA A 202 -8.37 -47.96 -29.78
C ALA A 202 -7.48 -47.74 -31.02
N ASP A 203 -7.22 -46.49 -31.39
CA ASP A 203 -6.33 -46.12 -32.49
C ASP A 203 -4.86 -46.47 -32.21
N VAL A 204 -4.38 -46.15 -31.01
CA VAL A 204 -3.04 -46.53 -30.56
C VAL A 204 -2.89 -48.06 -30.58
N GLU A 205 -3.89 -48.78 -30.09
CA GLU A 205 -3.90 -50.23 -30.01
C GLU A 205 -3.99 -50.89 -31.40
N ALA A 206 -4.71 -50.28 -32.34
CA ALA A 206 -4.75 -50.72 -33.73
C ALA A 206 -3.39 -50.57 -34.41
N LYS A 207 -2.70 -49.45 -34.20
CA LYS A 207 -1.34 -49.24 -34.70
C LYS A 207 -0.33 -50.18 -34.04
N ARG A 208 -0.47 -50.45 -32.74
CA ARG A 208 0.36 -51.42 -32.02
C ARG A 208 0.21 -52.82 -32.62
N ARG A 209 -1.02 -53.28 -32.87
CA ARG A 209 -1.30 -54.59 -33.49
C ARG A 209 -0.80 -54.74 -34.92
N ALA A 210 -0.61 -53.64 -35.65
CA ALA A 210 -0.03 -53.66 -36.99
C ALA A 210 1.49 -53.89 -36.99
N LEU A 211 2.16 -53.75 -35.84
CA LEU A 211 3.58 -54.02 -35.67
C LEU A 211 3.80 -55.49 -35.27
N PRO A 212 4.84 -56.17 -35.79
CA PRO A 212 5.12 -57.57 -35.48
C PRO A 212 5.82 -57.72 -34.11
N LEU A 213 5.18 -57.22 -33.04
CA LEU A 213 5.77 -57.12 -31.69
C LEU A 213 4.89 -57.81 -30.64
N PRO A 214 5.49 -58.45 -29.61
CA PRO A 214 4.75 -58.86 -28.42
C PRO A 214 4.29 -57.61 -27.65
N ALA A 215 2.99 -57.52 -27.39
CA ALA A 215 2.36 -56.40 -26.69
C ALA A 215 2.97 -56.13 -25.29
N GLU A 216 3.46 -57.17 -24.61
CA GLU A 216 3.99 -57.09 -23.25
C GLU A 216 5.42 -56.51 -23.19
N ASP A 217 6.16 -56.45 -24.30
CA ASP A 217 7.58 -56.07 -24.30
C ASP A 217 7.82 -54.56 -24.46
N PHE A 218 6.77 -53.78 -24.79
CA PHE A 218 6.87 -52.36 -25.08
C PHE A 218 5.87 -51.54 -24.25
N GLY A 219 6.28 -50.35 -23.82
CA GLY A 219 5.42 -49.34 -23.19
C GLY A 219 5.23 -48.11 -24.08
N LEU A 220 4.12 -47.41 -23.86
CA LEU A 220 3.76 -46.21 -24.62
C LEU A 220 4.39 -44.96 -24.00
N VAL A 221 4.95 -44.07 -24.83
CA VAL A 221 5.65 -42.86 -24.38
C VAL A 221 5.25 -41.63 -25.20
N PRO A 222 4.72 -40.57 -24.56
CA PRO A 222 4.43 -39.31 -25.23
C PRO A 222 5.67 -38.41 -25.33
N LEU A 223 5.81 -37.71 -26.46
CA LEU A 223 6.82 -36.69 -26.71
C LEU A 223 6.17 -35.41 -27.22
N HIS A 224 6.74 -34.28 -26.83
CA HIS A 224 6.41 -33.00 -27.43
C HIS A 224 6.84 -33.01 -28.92
N PRO A 225 6.04 -32.49 -29.87
CA PRO A 225 6.39 -32.52 -31.30
C PRO A 225 7.72 -31.83 -31.62
N TRP A 226 8.03 -30.71 -30.96
CA TRP A 226 9.35 -30.08 -31.07
C TRP A 226 10.49 -30.98 -30.52
N GLN A 227 10.27 -31.71 -29.43
CA GLN A 227 11.27 -32.63 -28.88
C GLN A 227 11.54 -33.80 -29.83
N TRP A 228 10.51 -34.28 -30.54
CA TRP A 228 10.68 -35.24 -31.62
C TRP A 228 11.47 -34.66 -32.80
N LYS A 229 11.25 -33.39 -33.16
CA LYS A 229 12.06 -32.71 -34.18
C LYS A 229 13.54 -32.63 -33.78
N ASP A 230 13.82 -32.40 -32.49
CA ASP A 230 15.19 -32.28 -31.96
C ASP A 230 15.90 -33.66 -31.85
N LEU A 231 15.20 -34.68 -31.37
CA LEU A 231 15.80 -35.99 -31.04
C LEU A 231 15.51 -37.10 -32.06
N GLY A 232 14.58 -36.88 -33.00
CA GLY A 232 14.04 -37.94 -33.86
C GLY A 232 15.10 -38.68 -34.67
N GLU A 233 16.12 -37.97 -35.18
CA GLU A 233 17.24 -38.59 -35.90
C GLU A 233 18.10 -39.48 -34.99
N ALA A 234 18.38 -39.04 -33.76
CA ALA A 234 19.16 -39.81 -32.79
C ALA A 234 18.39 -41.05 -32.29
N ILE A 235 17.09 -40.90 -32.03
CA ILE A 235 16.19 -42.00 -31.66
C ILE A 235 16.09 -43.00 -32.83
N ALA A 236 16.01 -42.49 -34.07
CA ALA A 236 15.94 -43.31 -35.28
C ALA A 236 17.22 -44.14 -35.47
N ALA A 237 18.39 -43.52 -35.37
CA ALA A 237 19.68 -44.17 -35.53
C ALA A 237 20.03 -45.13 -34.37
N GLY A 238 19.48 -44.88 -33.17
CA GLY A 238 19.66 -45.71 -31.99
C GLY A 238 18.56 -46.77 -31.86
N TRP A 239 17.54 -46.47 -31.05
CA TRP A 239 16.54 -47.45 -30.65
C TRP A 239 15.67 -47.96 -31.80
N ILE A 240 15.27 -47.12 -32.77
CA ILE A 240 14.41 -47.60 -33.86
C ILE A 240 15.19 -48.55 -34.78
N ALA A 241 16.43 -48.21 -35.15
CA ALA A 241 17.29 -49.10 -35.93
C ALA A 241 17.58 -50.43 -35.21
N ALA A 242 17.66 -50.40 -33.87
CA ALA A 242 17.84 -51.59 -33.04
C ALA A 242 16.53 -52.39 -32.80
N GLY A 243 15.38 -51.91 -33.26
CA GLY A 243 14.07 -52.52 -32.97
C GLY A 243 13.63 -52.39 -31.51
N GLU A 244 14.20 -51.44 -30.77
CA GLU A 244 13.91 -51.17 -29.36
C GLU A 244 12.94 -50.00 -29.18
N ALA A 245 12.59 -49.28 -30.25
CA ALA A 245 11.52 -48.29 -30.27
C ALA A 245 10.79 -48.25 -31.61
N HIS A 246 9.53 -47.84 -31.61
CA HIS A 246 8.69 -47.71 -32.80
C HIS A 246 7.90 -46.41 -32.78
N TYR A 247 7.90 -45.68 -33.90
CA TYR A 247 7.16 -44.43 -34.07
C TYR A 247 5.70 -44.69 -34.44
N LEU A 248 4.77 -44.16 -33.64
CA LEU A 248 3.33 -44.28 -33.90
C LEU A 248 2.71 -43.05 -34.58
N GLY A 249 3.39 -41.90 -34.52
CA GLY A 249 2.89 -40.64 -35.09
C GLY A 249 2.27 -39.70 -34.06
N ALA A 250 1.75 -38.57 -34.56
CA ALA A 250 0.87 -37.70 -33.80
C ALA A 250 -0.53 -38.31 -33.73
N ILE A 251 -1.06 -38.51 -32.52
CA ILE A 251 -2.33 -39.20 -32.25
C ILE A 251 -3.01 -38.57 -31.04
N GLY A 252 -4.34 -38.49 -31.07
CA GLY A 252 -5.16 -38.14 -29.92
C GLY A 252 -5.45 -36.65 -29.79
N ASP A 253 -5.67 -36.21 -28.56
CA ASP A 253 -6.12 -34.85 -28.26
C ASP A 253 -5.09 -33.78 -28.62
N ARG A 254 -5.61 -32.57 -28.82
CA ARG A 254 -4.84 -31.35 -28.99
C ARG A 254 -4.53 -30.72 -27.65
N TYR A 255 -3.32 -30.23 -27.54
CA TYR A 255 -2.78 -29.58 -26.36
C TYR A 255 -2.34 -28.16 -26.68
N THR A 256 -2.30 -27.31 -25.65
CA THR A 256 -1.64 -26.00 -25.70
C THR A 256 -0.64 -25.86 -24.56
N ALA A 257 0.39 -25.06 -24.79
CA ALA A 257 1.43 -24.80 -23.80
C ALA A 257 0.98 -23.79 -22.74
N THR A 258 1.33 -24.05 -21.48
CA THR A 258 1.19 -23.08 -20.37
C THR A 258 2.44 -22.23 -20.24
N GLN A 259 2.49 -21.26 -19.31
CA GLN A 259 3.65 -20.40 -19.08
C GLN A 259 5.02 -21.11 -18.94
N SER A 260 5.04 -22.38 -18.51
CA SER A 260 6.27 -23.18 -18.42
C SER A 260 6.80 -23.64 -19.79
N VAL A 261 6.04 -23.42 -20.87
CA VAL A 261 6.19 -23.93 -22.24
C VAL A 261 5.98 -25.45 -22.35
N ARG A 262 6.42 -26.20 -21.34
CA ARG A 262 6.51 -27.66 -21.37
C ARG A 262 5.41 -28.41 -20.62
N SER A 263 4.64 -27.69 -19.79
CA SER A 263 3.42 -28.20 -19.18
C SER A 263 2.26 -27.86 -20.09
N LEU A 264 1.48 -28.87 -20.45
CA LEU A 264 0.49 -28.82 -21.52
C LEU A 264 -0.90 -29.05 -20.95
N ILE A 265 -1.85 -28.22 -21.37
CA ILE A 265 -3.28 -28.38 -21.05
C ILE A 265 -3.97 -29.03 -22.24
N ASN A 266 -4.82 -30.02 -21.95
CA ASN A 266 -5.64 -30.69 -22.94
C ASN A 266 -6.82 -29.78 -23.34
N LEU A 267 -6.92 -29.46 -24.63
CA LEU A 267 -7.97 -28.59 -25.17
C LEU A 267 -9.25 -29.34 -25.51
N ASP A 268 -9.13 -30.60 -25.94
CA ASP A 268 -10.28 -31.40 -26.38
C ASP A 268 -11.03 -32.00 -25.16
N ARG A 269 -10.32 -32.22 -24.05
CA ARG A 269 -10.88 -32.63 -22.75
C ARG A 269 -10.34 -31.72 -21.63
N PRO A 270 -10.95 -30.54 -21.40
CA PRO A 270 -10.46 -29.55 -20.44
C PRO A 270 -10.33 -30.04 -18.98
N GLY A 271 -11.12 -31.04 -18.57
CA GLY A 271 -11.03 -31.65 -17.24
C GLY A 271 -9.92 -32.71 -17.09
N ALA A 272 -9.25 -33.08 -18.19
CA ALA A 272 -8.16 -34.05 -18.16
C ALA A 272 -6.90 -33.47 -17.51
N ALA A 273 -5.99 -34.35 -17.11
CA ALA A 273 -4.74 -33.96 -16.50
C ALA A 273 -3.88 -33.12 -17.45
N SER A 274 -3.12 -32.21 -16.84
CA SER A 274 -2.02 -31.54 -17.53
C SER A 274 -0.82 -32.48 -17.64
N VAL A 275 -0.08 -32.39 -18.73
CA VAL A 275 1.08 -33.25 -19.01
C VAL A 275 2.33 -32.39 -19.10
N LYS A 276 3.32 -32.66 -18.25
CA LYS A 276 4.64 -32.00 -18.28
C LYS A 276 5.62 -32.88 -19.04
N LEU A 277 6.18 -32.37 -20.13
CA LEU A 277 7.11 -33.10 -21.02
C LEU A 277 8.50 -32.45 -21.01
N PRO A 278 9.58 -33.20 -21.24
CA PRO A 278 10.89 -32.63 -21.49
C PRO A 278 10.92 -31.79 -22.78
N LEU A 279 11.67 -30.69 -22.72
CA LEU A 279 11.97 -29.86 -23.88
C LEU A 279 13.43 -29.42 -23.81
N ASN A 280 14.23 -29.75 -24.83
CA ASN A 280 15.66 -29.43 -24.93
C ASN A 280 15.96 -27.94 -25.22
N ILE A 281 15.14 -27.04 -24.70
CA ILE A 281 15.38 -25.60 -24.75
C ILE A 281 15.97 -25.09 -23.43
N VAL A 282 16.67 -23.96 -23.49
CA VAL A 282 17.04 -23.19 -22.29
C VAL A 282 16.11 -21.99 -22.19
N ASN A 283 15.36 -21.88 -21.10
CA ASN A 283 14.49 -20.74 -20.84
C ASN A 283 14.75 -20.16 -19.45
N THR A 284 14.84 -18.84 -19.33
CA THR A 284 15.28 -18.12 -18.11
C THR A 284 16.71 -18.50 -17.74
N SER A 285 16.91 -19.63 -17.05
CA SER A 285 18.23 -20.14 -16.63
C SER A 285 18.40 -21.64 -16.62
N SER A 286 17.35 -22.38 -16.98
CA SER A 286 17.34 -23.83 -16.83
C SER A 286 17.03 -24.48 -18.17
N ARG A 287 17.70 -25.62 -18.42
CA ARG A 287 17.30 -26.52 -19.48
C ARG A 287 15.96 -27.14 -19.08
N ARG A 288 15.01 -27.23 -20.00
CA ARG A 288 13.64 -27.70 -19.72
C ARG A 288 13.50 -29.22 -19.83
N THR A 289 14.55 -29.96 -19.46
CA THR A 289 14.56 -31.42 -19.25
C THR A 289 13.93 -31.80 -17.91
N LEU A 290 13.50 -33.05 -17.76
CA LEU A 290 13.03 -33.57 -16.47
C LEU A 290 14.18 -34.32 -15.79
N GLU A 291 14.47 -34.02 -14.53
CA GLU A 291 15.52 -34.75 -13.82
C GLU A 291 15.14 -36.23 -13.66
N PRO A 292 15.97 -37.19 -14.11
CA PRO A 292 15.57 -38.61 -14.15
C PRO A 292 15.13 -39.19 -12.79
N HIS A 293 15.72 -38.67 -11.71
CA HIS A 293 15.41 -39.11 -10.36
C HIS A 293 14.03 -38.62 -9.88
N SER A 294 13.58 -37.45 -10.34
CA SER A 294 12.39 -36.80 -9.83
C SER A 294 11.09 -37.32 -10.45
N VAL A 295 11.13 -37.78 -11.70
CA VAL A 295 9.92 -38.16 -12.46
C VAL A 295 9.09 -39.25 -11.78
N CYS A 296 9.73 -40.34 -11.33
CA CYS A 296 9.03 -41.44 -10.65
C CYS A 296 8.84 -41.17 -9.14
N THR A 297 9.51 -40.16 -8.59
CA THR A 297 9.36 -39.72 -7.21
C THR A 297 8.19 -38.73 -7.05
N ALA A 298 7.83 -38.00 -8.11
CA ALA A 298 6.77 -37.00 -8.13
C ALA A 298 5.42 -37.49 -7.55
N PRO A 299 4.91 -38.70 -7.88
CA PRO A 299 3.65 -39.19 -7.34
C PRO A 299 3.71 -39.45 -5.83
N VAL A 300 4.83 -40.00 -5.36
CA VAL A 300 5.02 -40.32 -3.94
C VAL A 300 5.14 -39.04 -3.13
N LEU A 301 5.93 -38.07 -3.61
CA LEU A 301 6.10 -36.78 -2.96
C LEU A 301 4.78 -35.99 -2.89
N SER A 302 4.03 -35.95 -4.00
CA SER A 302 2.73 -35.28 -4.04
C SER A 302 1.70 -35.93 -3.11
N SER A 303 1.67 -37.27 -3.04
CA SER A 303 0.78 -38.00 -2.13
C SER A 303 1.11 -37.68 -0.67
N TRP A 304 2.39 -37.67 -0.32
CA TRP A 304 2.84 -37.36 1.04
C TRP A 304 2.41 -35.95 1.49
N ILE A 305 2.59 -34.94 0.64
CA ILE A 305 2.15 -33.57 0.96
C ILE A 305 0.61 -33.50 1.02
N ALA A 306 -0.10 -34.20 0.13
CA ALA A 306 -1.56 -34.27 0.18
C ALA A 306 -2.08 -34.88 1.49
N GLU A 307 -1.43 -35.93 1.98
CA GLU A 307 -1.77 -36.60 3.24
C GLU A 307 -1.52 -35.68 4.45
N ILE A 308 -0.43 -34.92 4.45
CA ILE A 308 -0.16 -33.89 5.48
C ILE A 308 -1.28 -32.84 5.48
N ILE A 309 -1.64 -32.32 4.31
CA ILE A 309 -2.68 -31.29 4.18
C ILE A 309 -4.05 -31.83 4.61
N ALA A 310 -4.39 -33.07 4.23
CA ALA A 310 -5.63 -33.71 4.63
C ALA A 310 -5.68 -34.04 6.13
N GLY A 311 -4.53 -34.31 6.75
CA GLY A 311 -4.38 -34.66 8.15
C GLY A 311 -4.36 -33.49 9.13
N ASP A 312 -4.14 -32.26 8.67
CA ASP A 312 -4.13 -31.06 9.52
C ASP A 312 -5.41 -30.21 9.33
N PRO A 313 -6.31 -30.14 10.34
CA PRO A 313 -7.53 -29.34 10.26
C PRO A 313 -7.32 -27.86 9.95
N ALA A 314 -6.13 -27.31 10.25
CA ALA A 314 -5.81 -25.92 9.94
C ALA A 314 -5.93 -25.61 8.44
N PHE A 315 -5.58 -26.55 7.57
CA PHE A 315 -5.70 -26.40 6.11
C PHE A 315 -7.13 -26.56 5.58
N GLN A 316 -8.11 -26.92 6.43
CA GLN A 316 -9.52 -26.96 6.05
C GLN A 316 -10.27 -25.75 6.62
N GLU A 317 -9.96 -25.36 7.85
CA GLU A 317 -10.75 -24.38 8.61
C GLU A 317 -10.17 -22.96 8.58
N ARG A 318 -8.84 -22.81 8.65
CA ARG A 318 -8.18 -21.50 8.82
C ARG A 318 -7.43 -21.04 7.57
N TYR A 319 -6.62 -21.92 6.99
CA TYR A 319 -5.68 -21.60 5.90
C TYR A 319 -5.90 -22.54 4.72
N PRO A 320 -7.07 -22.44 4.04
CA PRO A 320 -7.47 -23.42 3.05
C PRO A 320 -6.44 -23.57 1.93
N LEU A 321 -5.95 -24.81 1.77
CA LEU A 321 -4.90 -25.17 0.82
C LEU A 321 -5.32 -26.37 -0.01
N THR A 322 -4.99 -26.33 -1.30
CA THR A 322 -5.13 -27.47 -2.20
C THR A 322 -3.84 -27.62 -2.97
N ILE A 323 -3.46 -28.86 -3.30
CA ILE A 323 -2.31 -29.12 -4.16
C ILE A 323 -2.77 -29.85 -5.41
N LEU A 324 -2.13 -29.55 -6.54
CA LEU A 324 -2.34 -30.31 -7.77
C LEU A 324 -1.35 -31.47 -7.78
N GLN A 325 -1.83 -32.66 -7.44
CA GLN A 325 -0.97 -33.83 -7.31
C GLN A 325 -0.40 -34.26 -8.66
N GLU A 326 0.89 -34.59 -8.66
CA GLU A 326 1.63 -35.14 -9.79
C GLU A 326 1.53 -36.66 -9.76
N TYR A 327 0.33 -37.19 -9.98
CA TYR A 327 -0.05 -38.55 -9.61
C TYR A 327 0.54 -39.67 -10.49
N ALA A 328 1.22 -39.35 -11.60
CA ALA A 328 1.89 -40.33 -12.42
C ALA A 328 3.18 -39.79 -13.05
N GLY A 329 4.15 -40.66 -13.24
CA GLY A 329 5.44 -40.35 -13.87
C GLY A 329 5.94 -41.49 -14.76
N LEU A 330 6.53 -41.12 -15.89
CA LEU A 330 7.17 -42.03 -16.85
C LEU A 330 8.50 -41.44 -17.29
N ILE A 331 9.57 -42.21 -17.23
CA ILE A 331 10.87 -41.82 -17.80
C ILE A 331 11.41 -42.94 -18.68
N ALA A 332 11.94 -42.56 -19.85
CA ALA A 332 12.71 -43.44 -20.70
C ALA A 332 14.20 -43.14 -20.55
N ASP A 333 15.02 -44.20 -20.54
CA ASP A 333 16.49 -44.12 -20.49
C ASP A 333 17.05 -43.36 -19.29
N ALA A 334 16.56 -43.66 -18.09
CA ALA A 334 16.91 -42.93 -16.87
C ALA A 334 18.43 -42.85 -16.55
N ARG A 335 19.29 -43.61 -17.25
CA ARG A 335 20.75 -43.64 -17.05
C ARG A 335 21.57 -43.57 -18.35
N GLY A 336 20.94 -43.40 -19.50
CA GLY A 336 21.63 -43.39 -20.79
C GLY A 336 21.64 -42.01 -21.46
N PRO A 337 21.97 -41.94 -22.76
CA PRO A 337 22.13 -40.68 -23.48
C PRO A 337 20.86 -39.82 -23.56
N PHE A 338 19.67 -40.41 -23.42
CA PHE A 338 18.39 -39.71 -23.43
C PHE A 338 17.85 -39.40 -22.02
N ALA A 339 18.66 -39.63 -20.97
CA ALA A 339 18.27 -39.36 -19.58
C ALA A 339 17.74 -37.92 -19.43
N GLY A 340 16.50 -37.84 -18.95
CA GLY A 340 15.79 -36.58 -18.69
C GLY A 340 15.27 -35.85 -19.92
N GLN A 341 15.51 -36.39 -21.12
CA GLN A 341 15.07 -35.82 -22.39
C GLN A 341 13.81 -36.51 -22.96
N ILE A 342 13.44 -37.68 -22.42
CA ILE A 342 12.25 -38.44 -22.81
C ILE A 342 11.54 -38.92 -21.54
N GLY A 343 10.34 -38.39 -21.30
CA GLY A 343 9.53 -38.71 -20.13
C GLY A 343 8.27 -37.86 -20.06
N ALA A 344 7.48 -38.07 -19.02
CA ALA A 344 6.26 -37.34 -18.77
C ALA A 344 5.88 -37.39 -17.28
N ILE A 345 5.25 -36.31 -16.80
CA ILE A 345 4.57 -36.26 -15.51
C ILE A 345 3.13 -35.81 -15.76
N TRP A 346 2.16 -36.53 -15.18
CA TRP A 346 0.75 -36.14 -15.22
C TRP A 346 0.36 -35.46 -13.91
N ARG A 347 -0.34 -34.35 -14.03
CA ARG A 347 -0.78 -33.54 -12.89
C ARG A 347 -2.26 -33.23 -12.98
N GLN A 348 -2.93 -33.31 -11.83
CA GLN A 348 -4.34 -32.93 -11.68
C GLN A 348 -4.62 -31.54 -12.27
N ASN A 349 -5.80 -31.41 -12.87
CA ASN A 349 -6.26 -30.15 -13.44
C ASN A 349 -6.78 -29.20 -12.35
N ALA A 350 -6.42 -27.92 -12.43
CA ALA A 350 -6.85 -26.93 -11.44
C ALA A 350 -8.37 -26.73 -11.42
N GLU A 351 -9.01 -26.66 -12.59
CA GLU A 351 -10.46 -26.43 -12.72
C GLU A 351 -11.26 -27.62 -12.18
N ALA A 352 -10.69 -28.84 -12.23
CA ALA A 352 -11.30 -30.04 -11.65
C ALA A 352 -11.34 -30.01 -10.10
N THR A 353 -10.60 -29.10 -9.45
CA THR A 353 -10.60 -28.96 -7.98
C THR A 353 -11.56 -27.87 -7.47
N LEU A 354 -12.28 -27.19 -8.36
CA LEU A 354 -13.14 -26.04 -8.00
C LEU A 354 -14.49 -26.49 -7.44
N GLN A 355 -14.97 -25.76 -6.43
CA GLN A 355 -16.34 -25.87 -5.93
C GLN A 355 -17.30 -24.97 -6.73
N PRO A 356 -18.62 -25.21 -6.70
CA PRO A 356 -19.59 -24.33 -7.35
C PRO A 356 -19.44 -22.86 -6.94
N GLY A 357 -19.32 -21.98 -7.94
CA GLY A 357 -19.11 -20.53 -7.77
C GLY A 357 -17.66 -20.09 -7.58
N GLU A 358 -16.71 -21.03 -7.53
CA GLU A 358 -15.29 -20.70 -7.52
C GLU A 358 -14.73 -20.53 -8.94
N ALA A 359 -13.74 -19.65 -9.06
CA ALA A 359 -12.88 -19.52 -10.21
C ALA A 359 -11.42 -19.47 -9.76
N VAL A 360 -10.49 -19.76 -10.66
CA VAL A 360 -9.04 -19.79 -10.37
C VAL A 360 -8.27 -18.95 -11.37
N VAL A 361 -7.30 -18.19 -10.86
CA VAL A 361 -6.37 -17.41 -11.68
C VAL A 361 -4.91 -17.74 -11.30
N PRO A 362 -3.97 -17.74 -12.26
CA PRO A 362 -2.54 -17.76 -11.94
C PRO A 362 -2.20 -16.57 -11.04
N PHE A 363 -1.44 -16.79 -9.97
CA PHE A 363 -1.18 -15.74 -8.98
C PHE A 363 -0.40 -14.55 -9.58
N ASN A 364 0.45 -14.81 -10.57
CA ASN A 364 1.15 -13.77 -11.30
C ASN A 364 0.25 -12.85 -12.14
N ALA A 365 -1.02 -13.16 -12.37
CA ALA A 365 -1.96 -12.19 -12.95
C ALA A 365 -2.20 -10.99 -12.01
N LEU A 366 -2.08 -11.19 -10.69
CA LEU A 366 -2.38 -10.15 -9.68
C LEU A 366 -1.37 -9.01 -9.63
N MET A 367 -0.19 -9.18 -10.22
CA MET A 367 0.87 -8.17 -10.29
C MET A 367 0.82 -7.34 -11.59
N MET A 368 -0.20 -7.52 -12.42
CA MET A 368 -0.26 -6.96 -13.78
C MET A 368 -1.23 -5.78 -13.91
N ILE A 369 -0.98 -4.94 -14.93
CA ILE A 369 -1.90 -3.89 -15.38
C ILE A 369 -2.46 -4.30 -16.76
N GLU A 370 -3.76 -4.15 -16.98
CA GLU A 370 -4.39 -4.53 -18.25
C GLU A 370 -4.23 -3.45 -19.33
N GLY A 371 -4.76 -3.72 -20.53
CA GLY A 371 -4.70 -2.79 -21.67
C GLY A 371 -5.38 -1.44 -21.41
N ASP A 372 -6.28 -1.37 -20.43
CA ASP A 372 -6.98 -0.16 -20.00
C ASP A 372 -6.22 0.66 -18.96
N GLY A 373 -4.99 0.26 -18.61
CA GLY A 373 -4.14 0.96 -17.65
C GLY A 373 -4.52 0.73 -16.19
N ARG A 374 -5.46 -0.17 -15.89
CA ARG A 374 -5.86 -0.54 -14.53
C ARG A 374 -5.34 -1.91 -14.13
N PRO A 375 -5.03 -2.16 -12.84
CA PRO A 375 -4.62 -3.48 -12.35
C PRO A 375 -5.57 -4.61 -12.77
N PHE A 376 -5.07 -5.84 -12.91
CA PHE A 376 -5.92 -7.01 -13.21
C PHE A 376 -7.08 -7.13 -12.21
N ALA A 377 -6.79 -6.99 -10.91
CA ALA A 377 -7.75 -7.07 -9.82
C ALA A 377 -8.51 -5.76 -9.51
N ASP A 378 -8.46 -4.74 -10.38
CA ASP A 378 -9.06 -3.42 -10.15
C ASP A 378 -10.57 -3.47 -9.84
N GLU A 379 -11.32 -4.30 -10.56
CA GLU A 379 -12.75 -4.49 -10.32
C GLU A 379 -13.02 -5.13 -8.96
N TRP A 380 -12.16 -6.02 -8.50
CA TRP A 380 -12.27 -6.70 -7.21
C TRP A 380 -11.96 -5.72 -6.07
N ILE A 381 -10.89 -4.95 -6.22
CA ILE A 381 -10.47 -3.91 -5.27
C ILE A 381 -11.53 -2.82 -5.17
N THR A 382 -12.11 -2.38 -6.29
CA THR A 382 -13.19 -1.39 -6.31
C THR A 382 -14.44 -1.91 -5.61
N ARG A 383 -14.77 -3.21 -5.79
CA ARG A 383 -15.94 -3.85 -5.17
C ARG A 383 -15.80 -4.02 -3.66
N PHE A 384 -14.66 -4.52 -3.18
CA PHE A 384 -14.49 -4.91 -1.78
C PHE A 384 -13.72 -3.88 -0.94
N GLY A 385 -13.16 -2.86 -1.57
CA GLY A 385 -12.21 -1.92 -0.96
C GLY A 385 -10.79 -2.48 -0.95
N LEU A 386 -9.81 -1.59 -1.13
CA LEU A 386 -8.38 -1.95 -1.18
C LEU A 386 -7.91 -2.69 0.07
N MET A 387 -8.17 -2.13 1.26
CA MET A 387 -7.65 -2.70 2.50
C MET A 387 -8.27 -4.05 2.86
N PRO A 388 -9.61 -4.23 2.82
CA PRO A 388 -10.22 -5.54 3.07
C PRO A 388 -9.75 -6.62 2.08
N TRP A 389 -9.72 -6.30 0.79
CA TRP A 389 -9.29 -7.25 -0.24
C TRP A 389 -7.82 -7.64 -0.08
N MET A 390 -6.94 -6.67 0.15
CA MET A 390 -5.51 -6.90 0.35
C MET A 390 -5.23 -7.75 1.60
N ASN A 391 -5.87 -7.45 2.74
CA ASN A 391 -5.69 -8.25 3.96
C ASN A 391 -6.09 -9.70 3.71
N ARG A 392 -7.22 -9.92 3.01
CA ARG A 392 -7.67 -11.26 2.68
C ARG A 392 -6.73 -11.98 1.72
N LEU A 393 -6.21 -11.28 0.71
CA LEU A 393 -5.21 -11.83 -0.19
C LEU A 393 -3.95 -12.26 0.58
N GLN A 394 -3.46 -11.42 1.48
CA GLN A 394 -2.28 -11.72 2.31
C GLN A 394 -2.52 -12.98 3.17
N GLU A 395 -3.66 -13.09 3.85
CA GLU A 395 -4.03 -14.29 4.61
C GLU A 395 -3.99 -15.56 3.74
N VAL A 396 -4.68 -15.54 2.60
CA VAL A 396 -4.84 -16.71 1.72
C VAL A 396 -3.53 -17.07 1.01
N ALA A 397 -2.71 -16.09 0.65
CA ALA A 397 -1.45 -16.32 -0.06
C ALA A 397 -0.32 -16.76 0.88
N ILE A 398 -0.28 -16.22 2.10
CA ILE A 398 0.88 -16.37 3.01
C ILE A 398 0.68 -17.53 3.98
N LEU A 399 -0.44 -17.55 4.71
CA LEU A 399 -0.58 -18.44 5.86
C LEU A 399 -0.51 -19.94 5.51
N PRO A 400 -1.08 -20.44 4.40
CA PRO A 400 -0.93 -21.85 4.04
C PRO A 400 0.52 -22.26 3.79
N VAL A 401 1.27 -21.45 3.04
CA VAL A 401 2.70 -21.69 2.75
C VAL A 401 3.53 -21.57 4.02
N TRP A 402 3.25 -20.55 4.83
CA TRP A 402 3.91 -20.32 6.11
C TRP A 402 3.67 -21.47 7.09
N HIS A 403 2.45 -22.01 7.13
CA HIS A 403 2.10 -23.13 8.00
C HIS A 403 2.78 -24.43 7.59
N LEU A 404 2.90 -24.71 6.28
CA LEU A 404 3.72 -25.83 5.76
C LEU A 404 5.18 -25.72 6.22
N LEU A 405 5.79 -24.54 6.10
CA LEU A 405 7.17 -24.33 6.54
C LEU A 405 7.30 -24.45 8.07
N VAL A 406 6.53 -23.65 8.80
CA VAL A 406 6.74 -23.46 10.23
C VAL A 406 6.28 -24.66 11.03
N VAL A 407 5.12 -25.26 10.72
CA VAL A 407 4.59 -26.39 11.51
C VAL A 407 5.07 -27.71 10.96
N HIS A 408 5.07 -27.89 9.63
CA HIS A 408 5.37 -29.18 9.01
C HIS A 408 6.82 -29.34 8.60
N GLY A 409 7.60 -28.25 8.54
CA GLY A 409 9.02 -28.29 8.18
C GLY A 409 9.26 -28.52 6.68
N ILE A 410 8.28 -28.17 5.85
CA ILE A 410 8.30 -28.35 4.40
C ILE A 410 8.29 -26.98 3.73
N ALA A 411 9.36 -26.67 3.01
CA ALA A 411 9.47 -25.51 2.16
C ALA A 411 9.03 -25.87 0.73
N VAL A 412 8.30 -24.95 0.11
CA VAL A 412 7.80 -25.08 -1.26
C VAL A 412 8.14 -23.82 -2.04
N GLU A 413 8.41 -23.97 -3.33
CA GLU A 413 8.69 -22.86 -4.23
C GLU A 413 7.40 -22.08 -4.57
N ALA A 414 7.03 -21.14 -3.71
CA ALA A 414 5.79 -20.36 -3.77
C ALA A 414 5.91 -19.10 -4.64
N HIS A 415 6.51 -19.23 -5.84
CA HIS A 415 6.57 -18.14 -6.80
C HIS A 415 5.24 -18.00 -7.57
N GLY A 416 5.04 -16.85 -8.24
CA GLY A 416 3.77 -16.51 -8.89
C GLY A 416 3.24 -17.53 -9.92
N GLN A 417 4.10 -18.34 -10.55
CA GLN A 417 3.66 -19.40 -11.47
C GLN A 417 3.27 -20.73 -10.80
N ASN A 418 3.66 -20.99 -9.56
CA ASN A 418 3.34 -22.22 -8.81
C ASN A 418 2.16 -22.02 -7.86
N MET A 419 1.78 -20.77 -7.64
CA MET A 419 0.60 -20.37 -6.88
C MET A 419 -0.57 -20.08 -7.82
N LEU A 420 -1.74 -20.61 -7.52
CA LEU A 420 -3.00 -20.21 -8.14
C LEU A 420 -3.96 -19.70 -7.07
N LEU A 421 -4.58 -18.55 -7.31
CA LEU A 421 -5.57 -18.00 -6.41
C LEU A 421 -6.96 -18.48 -6.79
N VAL A 422 -7.64 -19.14 -5.85
CA VAL A 422 -9.07 -19.44 -5.98
C VAL A 422 -9.87 -18.30 -5.35
N HIS A 423 -10.86 -17.81 -6.08
CA HIS A 423 -11.73 -16.72 -5.64
C HIS A 423 -13.20 -16.98 -5.95
N ARG A 424 -14.09 -16.27 -5.24
CA ARG A 424 -15.51 -16.16 -5.60
C ARG A 424 -15.79 -14.70 -5.95
N ASP A 425 -16.07 -14.45 -7.23
CA ASP A 425 -16.34 -13.10 -7.74
C ASP A 425 -15.29 -12.03 -7.36
N GLY A 426 -14.01 -12.45 -7.32
CA GLY A 426 -12.86 -11.62 -6.96
C GLY A 426 -12.45 -11.64 -5.49
N TRP A 427 -13.24 -12.23 -4.60
CA TRP A 427 -12.87 -12.38 -3.18
C TRP A 427 -11.95 -13.59 -2.98
N PRO A 428 -10.72 -13.43 -2.44
CA PRO A 428 -9.78 -14.54 -2.23
C PRO A 428 -10.32 -15.58 -1.24
N VAL A 429 -10.39 -16.85 -1.67
CA VAL A 429 -10.95 -17.96 -0.88
C VAL A 429 -9.86 -18.89 -0.35
N ARG A 430 -9.05 -19.45 -1.25
CA ARG A 430 -8.02 -20.45 -0.93
C ARG A 430 -6.88 -20.43 -1.95
N LEU A 431 -5.79 -21.10 -1.59
CA LEU A 431 -4.60 -21.23 -2.44
C LEU A 431 -4.52 -22.62 -3.06
N ILE A 432 -4.08 -22.70 -4.31
CA ILE A 432 -3.63 -23.93 -4.95
C ILE A 432 -2.12 -23.86 -5.20
N LEU A 433 -1.38 -24.93 -4.86
CA LEU A 433 0.04 -25.09 -5.18
C LEU A 433 0.28 -26.23 -6.20
N ARG A 434 1.37 -26.13 -6.98
CA ARG A 434 1.78 -27.12 -7.99
C ARG A 434 3.31 -27.16 -8.17
N ASP A 435 3.79 -28.12 -8.97
CA ASP A 435 5.22 -28.31 -9.35
C ASP A 435 6.14 -28.74 -8.17
N PHE A 436 5.82 -29.86 -7.50
CA PHE A 436 6.56 -30.30 -6.30
C PHE A 436 7.83 -31.12 -6.59
N HIS A 437 7.84 -31.93 -7.65
CA HIS A 437 8.95 -32.86 -7.97
C HIS A 437 10.32 -32.21 -8.15
N GLU A 438 10.38 -30.92 -8.47
CA GLU A 438 11.63 -30.20 -8.77
C GLU A 438 12.12 -29.32 -7.61
N SER A 439 11.27 -28.92 -6.66
CA SER A 439 11.59 -27.79 -5.77
C SER A 439 11.02 -27.84 -4.35
N VAL A 440 10.52 -28.99 -3.90
CA VAL A 440 10.23 -29.18 -2.47
C VAL A 440 11.51 -29.44 -1.70
N GLU A 441 11.66 -28.75 -0.58
CA GLU A 441 12.71 -29.01 0.38
C GLU A 441 12.12 -29.25 1.77
N PHE A 442 12.71 -30.16 2.54
CA PHE A 442 12.37 -30.36 3.94
C PHE A 442 13.61 -30.66 4.78
N SER A 443 13.53 -30.45 6.10
CA SER A 443 14.59 -30.88 7.00
C SER A 443 14.08 -31.95 7.93
N SER A 444 14.73 -33.12 7.93
CA SER A 444 14.33 -34.26 8.75
C SER A 444 14.27 -33.93 10.25
N SER A 445 15.15 -33.03 10.72
CA SER A 445 15.15 -32.56 12.11
C SER A 445 14.04 -31.57 12.43
N PHE A 446 13.43 -30.96 11.41
CA PHE A 446 12.40 -29.94 11.51
C PHE A 446 11.00 -30.45 11.10
N LEU A 447 10.90 -31.64 10.51
CA LEU A 447 9.63 -32.28 10.21
C LEU A 447 8.82 -32.50 11.49
N ARG A 448 7.50 -32.28 11.41
CA ARG A 448 6.58 -32.59 12.51
C ARG A 448 6.49 -34.09 12.77
N GLU A 449 6.47 -34.87 11.69
CA GLU A 449 6.31 -36.33 11.71
C GLU A 449 7.37 -36.98 10.81
N PRO A 450 8.66 -37.01 11.23
CA PRO A 450 9.75 -37.49 10.39
C PRO A 450 9.60 -38.96 9.98
N ASP A 451 8.96 -39.80 10.82
CA ASP A 451 8.71 -41.21 10.53
C ASP A 451 7.73 -41.44 9.37
N LYS A 452 6.98 -40.40 8.95
CA LYS A 452 6.08 -40.44 7.79
C LYS A 452 6.71 -39.93 6.51
N ALA A 453 7.97 -39.48 6.53
CA ALA A 453 8.66 -39.03 5.34
C ALA A 453 8.77 -40.19 4.32
N PRO A 454 8.69 -39.92 3.00
CA PRO A 454 8.84 -40.96 1.99
C PRO A 454 10.17 -41.72 2.12
N ASP A 455 10.13 -43.04 1.94
CA ASP A 455 11.35 -43.85 1.84
C ASP A 455 12.00 -43.64 0.47
N PHE A 456 12.71 -42.51 0.32
CA PHE A 456 13.41 -42.15 -0.92
C PHE A 456 14.39 -43.25 -1.35
N LEU A 457 15.01 -43.98 -0.42
CA LEU A 457 15.97 -45.05 -0.72
C LEU A 457 15.34 -46.18 -1.53
N SER A 458 14.08 -46.50 -1.26
CA SER A 458 13.31 -47.50 -2.01
C SER A 458 12.92 -47.04 -3.42
N LEU A 459 12.77 -45.72 -3.62
CA LEU A 459 12.28 -45.13 -4.87
C LEU A 459 13.36 -45.07 -5.95
N ASN A 460 14.56 -44.63 -5.59
CA ASN A 460 15.67 -44.55 -6.53
C ASN A 460 17.02 -44.79 -5.83
N PRO A 461 17.85 -45.70 -6.33
CA PRO A 461 19.19 -45.95 -5.77
C PRO A 461 20.08 -44.70 -5.69
N VAL A 462 19.83 -43.66 -6.49
CA VAL A 462 20.62 -42.42 -6.47
C VAL A 462 20.53 -41.67 -5.13
N TYR A 463 19.49 -41.93 -4.35
CA TYR A 463 19.26 -41.29 -3.05
C TYR A 463 20.08 -41.92 -1.91
N ARG A 464 20.72 -43.07 -2.12
CA ARG A 464 21.40 -43.83 -1.06
C ARG A 464 22.61 -43.13 -0.46
N ASP A 465 23.44 -42.56 -1.32
CA ASP A 465 24.70 -41.91 -0.96
C ASP A 465 24.61 -40.39 -1.16
N ALA A 466 23.39 -39.85 -1.09
CA ALA A 466 23.12 -38.45 -1.35
C ALA A 466 23.39 -37.59 -0.12
N GLU A 467 24.19 -36.56 -0.29
CA GLU A 467 24.46 -35.58 0.76
C GLU A 467 23.23 -34.66 0.96
N PRO A 468 23.06 -34.04 2.14
CA PRO A 468 22.11 -32.94 2.32
C PRO A 468 22.28 -31.85 1.26
N ASP A 469 21.17 -31.18 0.89
CA ASP A 469 21.10 -30.15 -0.16
C ASP A 469 21.33 -30.67 -1.60
N GLN A 470 21.44 -31.99 -1.81
CA GLN A 470 21.56 -32.56 -3.17
C GLN A 470 20.21 -32.78 -3.87
N TYR A 471 19.17 -33.08 -3.10
CA TYR A 471 17.82 -33.38 -3.59
C TYR A 471 16.75 -32.70 -2.71
N TYR A 472 15.85 -33.47 -2.08
CA TYR A 472 14.68 -32.94 -1.36
C TYR A 472 14.92 -32.59 0.10
N TRP A 473 16.05 -32.99 0.70
CA TRP A 473 16.30 -32.80 2.13
C TRP A 473 17.54 -31.94 2.39
N THR A 474 17.44 -31.13 3.44
CA THR A 474 18.51 -30.24 3.90
C THR A 474 18.69 -30.35 5.42
N ASP A 475 19.95 -30.21 5.86
CA ASP A 475 20.29 -30.04 7.28
C ASP A 475 20.40 -28.56 7.67
N ASN A 476 20.25 -27.65 6.70
CA ASN A 476 20.36 -26.22 6.90
C ASN A 476 18.98 -25.53 6.89
N LEU A 477 18.51 -25.13 8.08
CA LEU A 477 17.26 -24.37 8.21
C LEU A 477 17.27 -23.03 7.47
N ASP A 478 18.44 -22.42 7.27
CA ASP A 478 18.52 -21.18 6.49
C ASP A 478 18.13 -21.44 5.02
N SER A 479 18.42 -22.63 4.45
CA SER A 479 18.03 -23.01 3.07
C SER A 479 16.50 -23.11 2.94
N LEU A 480 15.83 -23.81 3.86
CA LEU A 480 14.36 -23.91 3.87
C LEU A 480 13.69 -22.54 3.96
N ARG A 481 14.21 -21.70 4.86
CA ARG A 481 13.72 -20.34 5.04
C ARG A 481 13.95 -19.53 3.77
N GLU A 482 15.16 -19.60 3.19
CA GLU A 482 15.53 -18.88 1.98
C GLU A 482 14.60 -19.22 0.81
N LEU A 483 14.31 -20.51 0.56
CA LEU A 483 13.38 -20.91 -0.49
C LEU A 483 12.01 -20.22 -0.38
N VAL A 484 11.40 -20.24 0.81
CA VAL A 484 10.10 -19.58 1.03
C VAL A 484 10.23 -18.06 0.97
N MET A 485 11.28 -17.50 1.58
CA MET A 485 11.48 -16.05 1.61
C MET A 485 11.67 -15.47 0.21
N ASP A 486 12.48 -16.12 -0.60
CA ASP A 486 12.80 -15.72 -1.97
C ASP A 486 11.56 -15.81 -2.85
N THR A 487 10.89 -16.95 -2.82
CA THR A 487 9.84 -17.26 -3.80
C THR A 487 8.51 -16.60 -3.44
N LEU A 488 8.14 -16.54 -2.16
CA LEU A 488 6.89 -15.93 -1.71
C LEU A 488 7.02 -14.41 -1.52
N PHE A 489 8.07 -13.93 -0.84
CA PHE A 489 8.15 -12.53 -0.44
C PHE A 489 8.98 -11.69 -1.42
N VAL A 490 10.24 -12.07 -1.68
CA VAL A 490 11.20 -11.24 -2.43
C VAL A 490 10.84 -11.13 -3.90
N PHE A 491 10.52 -12.24 -4.58
CA PHE A 491 10.28 -12.28 -6.03
C PHE A 491 8.80 -12.38 -6.45
N ASN A 492 7.88 -12.41 -5.48
CA ASN A 492 6.44 -12.50 -5.75
C ASN A 492 5.64 -11.36 -5.09
N LEU A 493 5.43 -11.39 -3.76
CA LEU A 493 4.62 -10.36 -3.08
C LEU A 493 5.20 -8.94 -3.18
N SER A 494 6.53 -8.80 -3.34
CA SER A 494 7.17 -7.50 -3.61
C SER A 494 6.76 -6.88 -4.95
N GLU A 495 6.28 -7.66 -5.91
CA GLU A 495 5.72 -7.12 -7.16
C GLU A 495 4.29 -6.60 -6.95
N ILE A 496 3.51 -7.29 -6.11
CA ILE A 496 2.16 -6.85 -5.73
C ILE A 496 2.24 -5.58 -4.88
N SER A 497 3.16 -5.48 -3.91
CA SER A 497 3.33 -4.26 -3.11
C SER A 497 3.68 -3.06 -3.99
N HIS A 498 4.60 -3.23 -4.94
CA HIS A 498 4.97 -2.18 -5.89
C HIS A 498 3.81 -1.78 -6.81
N LEU A 499 3.03 -2.75 -7.32
CA LEU A 499 1.81 -2.46 -8.09
C LEU A 499 0.82 -1.62 -7.27
N LEU A 500 0.59 -1.98 -6.00
CA LEU A 500 -0.35 -1.26 -5.15
C LEU A 500 0.12 0.16 -4.83
N ASP A 501 1.42 0.37 -4.68
CA ASP A 501 2.02 1.70 -4.53
C ASP A 501 1.76 2.56 -5.77
N VAL A 502 2.16 2.06 -6.95
CA VAL A 502 2.03 2.82 -8.20
C VAL A 502 0.57 3.09 -8.58
N CYS A 503 -0.31 2.10 -8.45
CA CYS A 503 -1.69 2.21 -8.95
C CYS A 503 -2.68 2.78 -7.94
N TYR A 504 -2.45 2.59 -6.63
CA TYR A 504 -3.38 3.03 -5.58
C TYR A 504 -2.77 4.03 -4.59
N GLY A 505 -1.47 4.32 -4.69
CA GLY A 505 -0.77 5.18 -3.74
C GLY A 505 -0.64 4.57 -2.35
N LEU A 506 -0.66 3.22 -2.25
CA LEU A 506 -0.42 2.51 -1.00
C LEU A 506 1.08 2.24 -0.84
N PRO A 507 1.81 2.98 0.00
CA PRO A 507 3.26 2.83 0.08
C PRO A 507 3.65 1.41 0.48
N GLU A 508 4.68 0.84 -0.15
CA GLU A 508 5.06 -0.57 0.07
C GLU A 508 5.24 -0.92 1.56
N PHE A 509 5.80 -0.01 2.37
CA PHE A 509 6.03 -0.26 3.80
C PHE A 509 4.73 -0.53 4.60
N ARG A 510 3.57 -0.04 4.13
CA ARG A 510 2.24 -0.31 4.72
C ARG A 510 1.75 -1.71 4.38
N PHE A 511 2.01 -2.17 3.16
CA PHE A 511 1.75 -3.55 2.76
C PHE A 511 2.51 -4.52 3.68
N TRP A 512 3.81 -4.28 3.86
CA TRP A 512 4.69 -5.10 4.70
C TRP A 512 4.40 -4.98 6.20
N GLU A 513 3.90 -3.84 6.69
CA GLU A 513 3.37 -3.71 8.06
C GLU A 513 2.28 -4.73 8.36
N ARG A 514 1.41 -4.96 7.39
CA ARG A 514 0.26 -5.84 7.55
C ARG A 514 0.67 -7.30 7.48
N VAL A 515 1.65 -7.62 6.63
CA VAL A 515 2.29 -8.94 6.65
C VAL A 515 2.94 -9.22 8.00
N GLU A 516 3.68 -8.25 8.57
CA GLU A 516 4.28 -8.40 9.90
C GLU A 516 3.23 -8.66 10.98
N LYS A 517 2.14 -7.86 11.00
CA LYS A 517 1.02 -8.05 11.93
C LYS A 517 0.32 -9.41 11.75
N LEU A 518 0.16 -9.85 10.50
CA LEU A 518 -0.43 -11.13 10.16
C LEU A 518 0.41 -12.29 10.71
N LEU A 519 1.73 -12.25 10.51
CA LEU A 519 2.65 -13.27 11.01
C LEU A 519 2.78 -13.24 12.55
N ALA A 520 2.71 -12.06 13.16
CA ALA A 520 2.67 -11.92 14.61
C ALA A 520 1.41 -12.54 15.22
N ALA A 521 0.23 -12.25 14.65
CA ALA A 521 -1.03 -12.87 15.07
C ALA A 521 -1.01 -14.40 14.89
N TYR A 522 -0.49 -14.89 13.77
CA TYR A 522 -0.27 -16.32 13.56
C TYR A 522 0.62 -16.94 14.65
N ALA A 523 1.67 -16.24 15.07
CA ALA A 523 2.57 -16.71 16.13
C ALA A 523 1.92 -16.68 17.53
N GLU A 524 0.85 -15.93 17.76
CA GLU A 524 0.08 -15.97 19.01
C GLU A 524 -0.86 -17.19 19.05
N ASP A 525 -1.42 -17.55 17.88
CA ASP A 525 -2.35 -18.67 17.73
C ASP A 525 -1.69 -20.05 17.78
N TRP A 526 -0.39 -20.14 17.51
CA TRP A 526 0.34 -21.40 17.40
C TRP A 526 1.54 -21.48 18.36
N PRO A 527 1.82 -22.65 18.98
CA PRO A 527 2.97 -22.84 19.85
C PRO A 527 4.27 -23.04 19.04
N VAL A 528 4.65 -22.06 18.22
CA VAL A 528 5.72 -22.15 17.22
C VAL A 528 6.88 -21.18 17.47
N GLN A 529 6.93 -20.51 18.62
CA GLN A 529 7.92 -19.45 18.88
C GLN A 529 9.36 -19.95 18.78
N ASN A 530 9.66 -21.15 19.28
CA ASN A 530 10.99 -21.75 19.15
C ASN A 530 11.34 -22.02 17.68
N ARG A 531 10.41 -22.58 16.92
CA ARG A 531 10.58 -22.89 15.50
C ARG A 531 10.78 -21.63 14.66
N LEU A 532 10.03 -20.57 14.96
CA LEU A 532 10.20 -19.25 14.33
C LEU A 532 11.54 -18.60 14.67
N ALA A 533 12.03 -18.78 15.89
CA ALA A 533 13.34 -18.28 16.33
C ALA A 533 14.50 -19.04 15.66
N GLU A 534 14.37 -20.35 15.51
CA GLU A 534 15.33 -21.20 14.77
C GLU A 534 15.39 -20.80 13.29
N LEU A 535 14.23 -20.59 12.65
CA LEU A 535 14.17 -20.09 11.27
C LEU A 535 14.78 -18.69 11.14
N GLY A 536 14.70 -17.82 12.16
CA GLY A 536 15.26 -16.47 12.06
C GLY A 536 14.66 -15.65 10.92
N HIS A 537 13.35 -15.82 10.67
CA HIS A 537 12.62 -15.13 9.61
C HIS A 537 12.57 -13.61 9.76
N ASP A 538 12.76 -13.11 10.98
CA ASP A 538 12.68 -11.70 11.37
C ASP A 538 14.07 -11.08 11.59
N ARG A 539 15.15 -11.73 11.10
CA ARG A 539 16.49 -11.13 11.05
C ARG A 539 16.45 -9.87 10.17
N PRO A 540 17.17 -8.77 10.51
CA PRO A 540 17.16 -7.52 9.75
C PRO A 540 17.71 -7.67 8.33
N PHE A 541 18.55 -8.67 8.12
CA PHE A 541 19.10 -9.06 6.83
C PHE A 541 18.87 -10.55 6.61
N ILE A 542 18.60 -10.91 5.36
CA ILE A 542 18.42 -12.29 4.91
C ILE A 542 19.28 -12.53 3.66
N ARG A 543 19.48 -13.80 3.32
CA ARG A 543 20.13 -14.18 2.07
C ARG A 543 19.05 -14.49 1.03
N THR A 544 19.38 -14.21 -0.22
CA THR A 544 18.53 -14.50 -1.38
C THR A 544 19.40 -14.96 -2.54
N GLU A 545 18.83 -15.77 -3.43
CA GLU A 545 19.52 -16.33 -4.59
C GLU A 545 19.93 -15.23 -5.60
N SER A 546 21.18 -15.30 -6.08
CA SER A 546 21.77 -14.43 -7.10
C SER A 546 21.65 -15.07 -8.50
N LEU A 547 20.47 -14.93 -9.11
CA LEU A 547 20.11 -15.60 -10.36
C LEU A 547 21.00 -15.21 -11.56
N VAL A 548 21.32 -13.93 -11.72
CA VAL A 548 22.16 -13.44 -12.82
C VAL A 548 23.63 -13.79 -12.59
N THR A 549 24.11 -13.69 -11.35
CA THR A 549 25.44 -14.09 -10.92
C THR A 549 25.69 -15.56 -11.25
N ARG A 550 24.72 -16.44 -10.98
CA ARG A 550 24.79 -17.87 -11.33
C ARG A 550 25.05 -18.07 -12.82
N LYS A 551 24.39 -17.31 -13.70
CA LYS A 551 24.61 -17.40 -15.17
C LYS A 551 25.97 -16.90 -15.60
N LEU A 552 26.48 -15.85 -14.97
CA LEU A 552 27.74 -15.21 -15.35
C LEU A 552 28.96 -16.00 -14.91
N LEU A 553 28.94 -16.49 -13.67
CA LEU A 553 30.08 -17.18 -13.06
C LEU A 553 30.05 -18.68 -13.32
N ALA A 554 28.89 -19.34 -13.12
CA ALA A 554 28.65 -20.76 -13.38
C ALA A 554 29.71 -21.72 -12.77
N GLN A 555 30.33 -21.36 -11.64
CA GLN A 555 31.34 -22.19 -10.95
C GLN A 555 30.73 -23.05 -9.84
N LYS A 556 29.57 -22.66 -9.32
CA LYS A 556 28.82 -23.31 -8.24
C LYS A 556 27.36 -23.53 -8.68
N PRO A 557 26.66 -24.52 -8.10
CA PRO A 557 25.24 -24.73 -8.39
C PRO A 557 24.39 -23.51 -8.02
N GLU A 558 24.76 -22.82 -6.94
CA GLU A 558 24.03 -21.66 -6.42
C GLU A 558 24.95 -20.52 -5.99
N TYR A 559 24.39 -19.32 -6.02
CA TYR A 559 25.00 -18.08 -5.58
C TYR A 559 23.97 -17.29 -4.80
N HIS A 560 24.42 -16.57 -3.78
CA HIS A 560 23.55 -15.94 -2.81
C HIS A 560 24.15 -14.62 -2.37
N HIS A 561 23.32 -13.63 -2.06
CA HIS A 561 23.74 -12.32 -1.56
C HIS A 561 22.85 -11.88 -0.40
N GLU A 562 23.35 -10.97 0.43
CA GLU A 562 22.62 -10.45 1.59
C GLU A 562 21.77 -9.24 1.21
N ILE A 563 20.52 -9.22 1.66
CA ILE A 563 19.54 -8.17 1.39
C ILE A 563 18.85 -7.71 2.69
N PRO A 564 18.35 -6.46 2.77
CA PRO A 564 17.52 -6.04 3.89
C PRO A 564 16.20 -6.80 3.90
N ASN A 565 15.71 -7.16 5.08
CA ASN A 565 14.47 -7.91 5.23
C ASN A 565 13.30 -6.98 5.54
N ALA A 566 12.29 -6.89 4.66
CA ALA A 566 11.12 -6.05 4.94
C ALA A 566 10.33 -6.49 6.19
N LEU A 567 10.50 -7.75 6.63
CA LEU A 567 9.89 -8.32 7.84
C LEU A 567 10.83 -8.30 9.06
N GLY A 568 12.03 -7.73 8.94
CA GLY A 568 13.05 -7.83 9.99
C GLY A 568 12.75 -6.97 11.22
N ARG A 569 12.98 -7.51 12.43
CA ARG A 569 12.96 -6.75 13.69
C ARG A 569 13.97 -5.60 13.61
N GLY A 570 13.47 -4.38 13.68
CA GLY A 570 14.28 -3.16 13.55
C GLY A 570 14.33 -2.55 12.14
N ASN A 571 13.75 -3.18 11.11
CA ASN A 571 13.34 -2.47 9.87
C ASN A 571 12.04 -1.67 10.05
N ASN A 572 11.44 -1.78 11.23
CA ASN A 572 10.59 -0.75 11.83
C ASN A 572 11.28 0.63 11.92
N ARG A 573 12.57 0.77 11.58
CA ARG A 573 13.26 2.06 11.54
C ARG A 573 12.56 3.13 10.71
N THR A 574 11.82 2.83 9.64
CA THR A 574 11.04 3.86 8.91
C THR A 574 9.75 4.24 9.64
N LYS A 575 9.13 3.33 10.41
CA LYS A 575 7.92 3.61 11.23
C LYS A 575 8.24 4.21 12.59
N GLU A 576 9.30 3.77 13.24
CA GLU A 576 9.81 4.34 14.49
C GLU A 576 10.47 5.70 14.28
N LYS A 577 10.95 6.00 13.05
CA LYS A 577 11.46 7.33 12.72
C LYS A 577 10.42 8.25 12.13
N ALA A 578 9.35 7.76 11.49
CA ALA A 578 8.30 8.61 10.93
C ALA A 578 7.72 9.52 12.01
N MET A 579 7.89 10.82 11.81
CA MET A 579 7.45 11.84 12.76
C MET A 579 6.11 12.42 12.31
N ILE A 580 5.93 12.74 11.03
CA ILE A 580 4.71 13.38 10.49
C ILE A 580 4.48 12.89 9.06
N GLN A 581 3.23 12.64 8.66
CA GLN A 581 2.83 12.46 7.26
C GLN A 581 2.18 13.74 6.74
N ILE A 582 2.54 14.21 5.54
CA ILE A 582 1.95 15.41 4.92
C ILE A 582 1.58 15.06 3.47
N ASP A 583 0.30 15.13 3.13
CA ASP A 583 -0.25 14.81 1.80
C ASP A 583 0.33 13.53 1.18
N GLY A 584 0.28 12.43 1.94
CA GLY A 584 0.76 11.12 1.49
C GLY A 584 2.25 10.86 1.73
N ARG A 585 3.08 11.89 1.90
CA ARG A 585 4.53 11.74 2.11
C ARG A 585 4.89 11.62 3.59
N LEU A 586 5.72 10.64 3.93
CA LEU A 586 6.27 10.49 5.28
C LEU A 586 7.53 11.34 5.48
N TYR A 587 7.59 12.00 6.63
CA TYR A 587 8.75 12.73 7.12
C TYR A 587 9.19 12.17 8.45
N ASP A 588 10.45 11.77 8.52
CA ASP A 588 11.03 11.17 9.70
C ASP A 588 11.70 12.22 10.61
N ARG A 589 12.07 11.84 11.83
CA ARG A 589 12.73 12.76 12.77
C ARG A 589 14.04 13.30 12.21
N THR A 590 14.81 12.46 11.50
CA THR A 590 16.09 12.83 10.89
C THR A 590 15.91 13.93 9.86
N TYR A 591 14.88 13.86 9.01
CA TYR A 591 14.54 14.92 8.07
C TYR A 591 14.35 16.27 8.78
N PHE A 592 13.53 16.30 9.84
CA PHE A 592 13.25 17.55 10.58
C PHE A 592 14.48 18.06 11.33
N GLU A 593 15.33 17.16 11.85
CA GLU A 593 16.60 17.51 12.49
C GLU A 593 17.62 18.10 11.49
N GLU A 594 17.83 17.45 10.35
CA GLU A 594 18.75 17.91 9.31
C GLU A 594 18.28 19.21 8.66
N ALA A 595 16.98 19.30 8.33
CA ALA A 595 16.37 20.52 7.84
C ALA A 595 16.48 21.63 8.88
N GLY A 596 16.24 21.32 10.16
CA GLY A 596 16.34 22.26 11.26
C GLY A 596 17.77 22.76 11.49
N ASP A 597 18.78 21.89 11.44
CA ASP A 597 20.19 22.26 11.58
C ASP A 597 20.66 23.10 10.39
N ARG A 598 20.20 22.81 9.17
CA ARG A 598 20.43 23.64 7.98
C ARG A 598 19.82 25.02 8.15
N ILE A 599 18.56 25.11 8.59
CA ILE A 599 17.88 26.38 8.90
C ILE A 599 18.65 27.13 9.98
N GLY A 600 19.06 26.45 11.05
CA GLY A 600 19.80 27.05 12.16
C GLY A 600 21.13 27.67 11.74
N ARG A 601 21.86 27.01 10.83
CA ARG A 601 23.10 27.56 10.23
C ARG A 601 22.85 28.77 9.35
N GLN A 602 21.83 28.74 8.50
CA GLN A 602 21.53 29.83 7.56
C GLN A 602 20.90 31.05 8.23
N VAL A 603 20.06 30.84 9.25
CA VAL A 603 19.33 31.89 9.96
C VAL A 603 20.14 32.45 11.13
N GLY A 604 21.14 31.73 11.61
CA GLY A 604 21.96 32.12 12.76
C GLY A 604 21.33 31.80 14.12
N LEU A 605 20.49 30.75 14.20
CA LEU A 605 19.85 30.32 15.45
C LEU A 605 20.86 29.73 16.46
N ASN A 606 22.01 29.22 15.99
CA ASN A 606 23.03 28.56 16.83
C ASN A 606 23.94 29.53 17.61
N GLY A 607 23.73 30.85 17.48
CA GLY A 607 24.61 31.89 18.05
C GLY A 607 24.21 32.43 19.43
N GLY A 608 23.21 31.84 20.10
CA GLY A 608 22.83 32.21 21.48
C GLY A 608 22.08 33.54 21.65
N LYS A 609 21.68 34.23 20.57
CA LYS A 609 20.77 35.38 20.65
C LYS A 609 19.33 34.91 20.42
N ALA A 610 18.52 34.89 21.49
CA ALA A 610 17.09 34.61 21.41
C ALA A 610 16.39 35.71 20.59
N GLY A 611 15.90 35.38 19.39
CA GLY A 611 15.14 36.31 18.52
C GLY A 611 13.65 35.98 18.45
N ARG A 612 12.86 36.92 17.91
CA ARG A 612 11.43 36.78 17.57
C ARG A 612 11.27 36.71 16.06
N TYR A 613 10.83 35.56 15.55
CA TYR A 613 10.77 35.30 14.12
C TYR A 613 9.31 35.14 13.64
N ALA A 614 8.90 35.93 12.65
CA ALA A 614 7.64 35.73 11.94
C ALA A 614 7.85 34.83 10.72
N VAL A 615 6.99 33.83 10.52
CA VAL A 615 7.19 32.81 9.48
C VAL A 615 5.88 32.58 8.71
N CYS A 616 5.95 32.76 7.39
CA CYS A 616 4.84 32.56 6.46
C CYS A 616 5.33 31.72 5.27
N PHE A 617 5.24 30.40 5.37
CA PHE A 617 5.67 29.45 4.33
C PHE A 617 4.47 28.70 3.73
N GLY A 618 4.46 28.58 2.41
CA GLY A 618 3.45 27.82 1.66
C GLY A 618 3.59 26.31 1.77
N ASN A 619 4.79 25.80 2.07
CA ASN A 619 5.06 24.37 2.24
C ASN A 619 5.02 23.98 3.73
N THR A 620 4.13 23.05 4.12
CA THR A 620 4.00 22.67 5.54
C THR A 620 5.24 21.94 6.08
N ALA A 621 5.94 21.15 5.27
CA ALA A 621 7.16 20.46 5.72
C ALA A 621 8.27 21.46 6.07
N GLU A 622 8.43 22.51 5.25
CA GLU A 622 9.36 23.61 5.54
C GLU A 622 8.94 24.40 6.77
N TRP A 623 7.65 24.74 6.90
CA TRP A 623 7.10 25.40 8.08
C TRP A 623 7.39 24.61 9.36
N LEU A 624 7.05 23.32 9.38
CA LEU A 624 7.25 22.47 10.55
C LEU A 624 8.73 22.27 10.87
N SER A 625 9.59 22.15 9.86
CA SER A 625 11.05 22.11 10.05
C SER A 625 11.56 23.38 10.73
N PHE A 626 11.08 24.54 10.28
CA PHE A 626 11.45 25.84 10.86
C PHE A 626 10.92 26.00 12.29
N PHE A 627 9.68 25.57 12.54
CA PHE A 627 9.07 25.55 13.86
C PHE A 627 9.88 24.70 14.85
N PHE A 628 10.23 23.46 14.50
CA PHE A 628 11.01 22.59 15.37
C PHE A 628 12.43 23.15 15.61
N ALA A 629 13.05 23.78 14.61
CA ALA A 629 14.35 24.43 14.76
C ALA A 629 14.30 25.61 15.75
N ILE A 630 13.29 26.49 15.65
CA ILE A 630 13.12 27.60 16.61
C ILE A 630 12.88 27.08 18.01
N ARG A 631 12.00 26.08 18.14
CA ARG A 631 11.68 25.50 19.45
C ARG A 631 12.91 24.87 20.10
N LYS A 632 13.73 24.14 19.33
CA LYS A 632 15.03 23.57 19.77
C LYS A 632 16.01 24.66 20.22
N ALA A 633 15.99 25.83 19.56
CA ALA A 633 16.83 26.98 19.90
C ALA A 633 16.25 27.86 21.03
N GLU A 634 15.11 27.49 21.63
CA GLU A 634 14.39 28.27 22.64
C GLU A 634 14.14 29.73 22.23
N ALA A 635 13.94 29.98 20.93
CA ALA A 635 13.59 31.29 20.38
C ALA A 635 12.07 31.46 20.27
N SER A 636 11.62 32.65 19.87
CA SER A 636 10.19 32.93 19.70
C SER A 636 9.75 32.85 18.24
N VAL A 637 8.56 32.33 17.99
CA VAL A 637 7.99 32.21 16.63
C VAL A 637 6.56 32.74 16.57
N LEU A 638 6.28 33.55 15.55
CA LEU A 638 4.93 33.90 15.11
C LEU A 638 4.61 33.11 13.82
N PRO A 639 3.79 32.02 13.90
CA PRO A 639 3.25 31.38 12.72
C PRO A 639 2.24 32.30 12.01
N ILE A 640 2.41 32.48 10.71
CA ILE A 640 1.49 33.23 9.85
C ILE A 640 0.93 32.26 8.80
N HIS A 641 -0.39 32.31 8.61
CA HIS A 641 -1.09 31.44 7.67
C HIS A 641 -0.55 31.64 6.23
N PRO A 642 -0.29 30.57 5.45
CA PRO A 642 0.33 30.64 4.12
C PRO A 642 -0.44 31.52 3.11
N GLY A 643 -1.76 31.57 3.23
CA GLY A 643 -2.62 32.45 2.41
C GLY A 643 -2.53 33.95 2.75
N THR A 644 -1.71 34.36 3.72
CA THR A 644 -1.58 35.78 4.12
C THR A 644 -0.68 36.53 3.14
N PRO A 645 -1.16 37.58 2.46
CA PRO A 645 -0.32 38.36 1.55
C PRO A 645 0.84 39.04 2.28
N TYR A 646 1.98 39.19 1.60
CA TYR A 646 3.20 39.77 2.18
C TYR A 646 3.00 41.09 2.95
N PRO A 647 2.28 42.12 2.45
CA PRO A 647 2.07 43.36 3.22
C PRO A 647 1.34 43.13 4.55
N ALA A 648 0.39 42.19 4.59
CA ALA A 648 -0.33 41.83 5.81
C ALA A 648 0.56 41.02 6.75
N ALA A 649 1.34 40.06 6.23
CA ALA A 649 2.29 39.28 7.01
C ALA A 649 3.35 40.17 7.67
N ARG A 650 3.88 41.16 6.94
CA ARG A 650 4.80 42.17 7.45
C ARG A 650 4.19 43.02 8.56
N LYS A 651 2.95 43.47 8.38
CA LYS A 651 2.22 44.21 9.42
C LYS A 651 2.05 43.38 10.70
N LEU A 652 1.71 42.10 10.58
CA LEU A 652 1.58 41.17 11.72
C LEU A 652 2.92 40.99 12.44
N ALA A 653 4.00 40.79 11.69
CA ALA A 653 5.35 40.65 12.24
C ALA A 653 5.80 41.90 13.03
N MET A 654 5.58 43.10 12.48
CA MET A 654 5.87 44.35 13.19
C MET A 654 4.99 44.54 14.43
N THR A 655 3.71 44.18 14.35
CA THR A 655 2.76 44.28 15.49
C THR A 655 3.14 43.32 16.62
N ALA A 656 3.69 42.14 16.28
CA ALA A 656 4.21 41.17 17.24
C ALA A 656 5.64 41.47 17.72
N ASN A 657 6.22 42.61 17.27
CA ASN A 657 7.58 43.02 17.58
C ASN A 657 8.61 41.93 17.24
N CYS A 658 8.48 41.34 16.04
CA CYS A 658 9.43 40.35 15.50
C CYS A 658 10.66 41.04 14.90
N ASP A 659 11.83 40.45 15.08
CA ASP A 659 13.10 40.94 14.51
C ASP A 659 13.21 40.67 13.02
N ARG A 660 12.58 39.58 12.56
CA ARG A 660 12.68 39.12 11.17
C ARG A 660 11.39 38.51 10.68
N LEU A 661 11.12 38.70 9.38
CA LEU A 661 10.06 38.03 8.64
C LEU A 661 10.65 37.08 7.60
N PHE A 662 10.24 35.82 7.66
CA PHE A 662 10.49 34.80 6.65
C PHE A 662 9.21 34.59 5.85
N TYR A 663 9.26 34.88 4.55
CA TYR A 663 8.09 34.78 3.66
C TYR A 663 8.45 33.95 2.43
N ASN A 664 7.95 32.71 2.38
CA ASN A 664 8.24 31.70 1.35
C ASN A 664 9.74 31.57 0.96
N SER A 665 10.64 31.90 1.91
CA SER A 665 12.08 31.92 1.70
C SER A 665 12.80 31.90 3.06
N LEU A 666 13.97 31.26 3.09
CA LEU A 666 14.90 31.29 4.23
C LEU A 666 15.71 32.59 4.30
N THR A 667 15.59 33.48 3.32
CA THR A 667 16.13 34.84 3.39
C THR A 667 15.14 35.74 4.12
N ALA A 668 15.50 36.18 5.32
CA ALA A 668 14.64 37.04 6.13
C ALA A 668 14.74 38.52 5.75
N GLU A 669 13.61 39.22 5.80
CA GLU A 669 13.61 40.68 5.97
C GLU A 669 13.95 41.00 7.43
N VAL A 670 14.89 41.92 7.66
CA VAL A 670 15.17 42.46 8.99
C VAL A 670 14.18 43.59 9.27
N LEU A 671 13.46 43.48 10.38
CA LEU A 671 12.49 44.47 10.83
C LEU A 671 13.15 45.37 11.88
N GLU A 672 12.80 46.66 11.90
CA GLU A 672 13.25 47.60 12.93
C GLU A 672 12.59 47.22 14.27
N ALA A 673 13.32 46.49 15.12
CA ALA A 673 12.85 46.09 16.44
C ALA A 673 12.82 47.28 17.40
N GLN A 674 11.74 47.42 18.18
CA GLN A 674 11.75 48.31 19.35
C GLN A 674 12.64 47.70 20.44
N GLU A 675 13.46 48.50 21.13
CA GLU A 675 14.36 48.11 22.23
C GLU A 675 13.57 47.52 23.42
N GLU A 676 13.07 46.30 23.29
CA GLU A 676 12.50 45.50 24.38
C GLU A 676 13.50 44.42 24.77
N ALA A 677 13.65 44.17 26.07
CA ALA A 677 14.49 43.09 26.56
C ALA A 677 14.01 41.74 26.01
N LEU A 678 14.91 41.04 25.31
CA LEU A 678 14.66 39.69 24.79
C LEU A 678 14.46 38.73 25.96
N GLY A 679 13.20 38.38 26.23
CA GLY A 679 12.81 37.35 27.19
C GLY A 679 13.00 35.93 26.63
N PRO A 680 12.71 34.89 27.44
CA PRO A 680 12.76 33.50 26.99
C PRO A 680 11.83 33.23 25.80
N GLY A 681 12.15 32.24 24.97
CA GLY A 681 11.38 31.88 23.78
C GLY A 681 9.90 31.58 24.04
N ARG A 682 9.05 32.07 23.13
CA ARG A 682 7.59 31.96 23.22
C ARG A 682 6.96 31.66 21.86
N LEU A 683 5.85 30.94 21.88
CA LEU A 683 4.94 30.87 20.74
C LEU A 683 4.06 32.13 20.74
N LEU A 684 4.17 32.93 19.69
CA LEU A 684 3.44 34.18 19.52
C LEU A 684 2.21 33.91 18.65
N HIS A 685 1.03 34.38 19.04
CA HIS A 685 -0.18 34.31 18.22
C HIS A 685 -0.88 35.65 18.21
N MET A 686 -1.53 35.98 17.10
CA MET A 686 -2.39 37.16 17.03
C MET A 686 -3.80 36.78 17.42
N SER A 687 -4.36 37.43 18.46
CA SER A 687 -5.79 37.35 18.75
C SER A 687 -6.53 38.55 18.19
N SER A 688 -7.69 38.28 17.60
CA SER A 688 -8.71 39.28 17.34
C SER A 688 -9.41 39.60 18.67
N GLY A 689 -8.80 40.45 19.50
CA GLY A 689 -9.44 40.92 20.72
C GLY A 689 -10.79 41.60 20.41
N THR A 690 -11.74 41.58 21.36
CA THR A 690 -13.05 42.23 21.22
C THR A 690 -12.97 43.77 21.14
N THR A 691 -11.80 44.33 21.45
CA THR A 691 -11.48 45.77 21.38
C THR A 691 -11.05 46.26 20.00
N GLY A 692 -10.86 45.39 19.00
CA GLY A 692 -10.69 45.76 17.58
C GLY A 692 -9.25 45.99 17.11
N ALA A 693 -8.26 46.06 18.01
CA ALA A 693 -6.85 45.97 17.65
C ALA A 693 -6.35 44.53 17.90
N ALA A 694 -5.67 43.93 16.91
CA ALA A 694 -5.10 42.59 17.06
C ALA A 694 -4.04 42.61 18.17
N LYS A 695 -4.20 41.76 19.19
CA LYS A 695 -3.26 41.66 20.31
C LYS A 695 -2.30 40.50 20.06
N CYS A 696 -1.01 40.73 20.24
CA CYS A 696 -0.03 39.65 20.28
C CYS A 696 -0.11 38.95 21.64
N ILE A 697 -0.37 37.65 21.62
CA ILE A 697 -0.35 36.75 22.77
C ILE A 697 0.93 35.95 22.69
N ALA A 698 1.67 35.87 23.80
CA ALA A 698 2.92 35.14 23.85
C ALA A 698 2.83 34.07 24.95
N ARG A 699 2.89 32.79 24.56
CA ARG A 699 2.86 31.64 25.49
C ARG A 699 4.25 31.02 25.60
N SER A 700 4.69 30.71 26.82
CA SER A 700 6.00 30.08 27.00
C SER A 700 5.98 28.63 26.51
N TRP A 701 7.12 28.12 26.07
CA TRP A 701 7.25 26.71 25.69
C TRP A 701 6.91 25.76 26.84
N ASN A 702 7.24 26.14 28.08
CA ASN A 702 6.90 25.36 29.28
C ASN A 702 5.38 25.29 29.52
N ASP A 703 4.63 26.37 29.24
CA ASP A 703 3.16 26.35 29.35
C ASP A 703 2.54 25.40 28.34
N ILE A 704 3.08 25.38 27.11
CA ILE A 704 2.64 24.48 26.04
C ILE A 704 2.95 23.03 26.41
N ASP A 705 4.12 22.76 26.98
CA ASP A 705 4.48 21.40 27.41
C ASP A 705 3.62 20.90 28.57
N ARG A 706 3.26 21.78 29.52
CA ARG A 706 2.29 21.46 30.59
C ARG A 706 0.91 21.17 30.02
N GLU A 707 0.43 21.99 29.08
CA GLU A 707 -0.85 21.77 28.38
C GLU A 707 -0.85 20.42 27.65
N VAL A 708 0.15 20.15 26.81
CA VAL A 708 0.25 18.89 26.04
C VAL A 708 0.28 17.68 26.97
N LYS A 709 1.03 17.74 28.08
CA LYS A 709 1.07 16.67 29.09
C LYS A 709 -0.31 16.47 29.73
N SER A 710 -0.97 17.55 30.13
CA SER A 710 -2.30 17.52 30.73
C SER A 710 -3.35 16.96 29.77
N TYR A 711 -3.32 17.40 28.51
CA TYR A 711 -4.20 16.96 27.44
C TYR A 711 -4.11 15.43 27.26
N VAL A 712 -2.89 14.90 27.09
CA VAL A 712 -2.66 13.46 26.90
C VAL A 712 -3.03 12.63 28.12
N SER A 713 -2.81 13.15 29.34
CA SER A 713 -3.16 12.41 30.55
C SER A 713 -4.67 12.28 30.79
N THR A 714 -5.44 13.27 30.33
CA THR A 714 -6.88 13.40 30.60
C THR A 714 -7.73 12.79 29.48
N PHE A 715 -7.31 12.93 28.22
CA PHE A 715 -8.08 12.47 27.06
C PHE A 715 -7.47 11.20 26.48
N ARG A 716 -7.95 10.04 26.97
CA ARG A 716 -7.41 8.71 26.64
C ARG A 716 -8.21 7.99 25.56
N GLU A 717 -9.44 8.41 25.31
CA GLU A 717 -10.36 7.86 24.32
C GLU A 717 -9.72 7.70 22.92
N PRO A 718 -8.84 8.61 22.45
CA PRO A 718 -8.13 8.43 21.18
C PRO A 718 -6.98 7.42 21.16
N GLU A 719 -6.77 6.63 22.22
CA GLU A 719 -5.69 5.65 22.25
C GLU A 719 -5.82 4.67 21.07
N GLY A 720 -4.76 4.58 20.26
CA GLY A 720 -4.75 3.80 19.01
C GLY A 720 -5.47 4.44 17.81
N MET A 721 -6.00 5.67 17.93
CA MET A 721 -6.54 6.41 16.78
C MET A 721 -5.44 7.20 16.06
N THR A 722 -5.50 7.20 14.72
CA THR A 722 -4.53 7.96 13.90
C THR A 722 -5.00 9.41 13.74
N PRO A 723 -4.23 10.42 14.18
CA PRO A 723 -4.64 11.83 14.08
C PRO A 723 -4.56 12.34 12.64
N VAL A 724 -5.69 12.82 12.10
CA VAL A 724 -5.78 13.43 10.77
C VAL A 724 -6.05 14.93 10.93
N ILE A 725 -5.09 15.78 10.58
CA ILE A 725 -5.13 17.22 10.78
C ILE A 725 -5.56 17.88 9.47
N ALA A 726 -6.84 18.26 9.41
CA ALA A 726 -7.45 19.00 8.30
C ALA A 726 -7.83 20.42 8.76
N CYS A 727 -6.89 21.08 9.43
CA CYS A 727 -6.98 22.47 9.86
C CYS A 727 -5.57 23.10 9.84
N PRO A 728 -5.45 24.44 9.82
CA PRO A 728 -4.15 25.09 9.67
C PRO A 728 -3.14 24.69 10.74
N THR A 729 -1.97 24.21 10.30
CA THR A 729 -0.82 23.87 11.17
C THR A 729 -0.09 25.11 11.71
N THR A 730 -0.51 26.30 11.30
CA THR A 730 -0.07 27.60 11.82
C THR A 730 -0.98 28.12 12.95
N HIS A 731 -2.03 27.38 13.31
CA HIS A 731 -2.96 27.73 14.39
C HIS A 731 -2.80 26.77 15.56
N SER A 732 -3.04 27.23 16.80
CA SER A 732 -2.89 26.41 18.02
C SER A 732 -3.61 25.05 17.93
N TYR A 733 -4.80 25.04 17.32
CA TYR A 733 -5.60 23.82 17.20
C TYR A 733 -4.91 22.74 16.34
N GLY A 734 -4.42 23.09 15.15
CA GLY A 734 -3.70 22.14 14.29
C GLY A 734 -2.30 21.82 14.82
N LEU A 735 -1.59 22.83 15.33
CA LEU A 735 -0.22 22.70 15.78
C LEU A 735 -0.09 22.00 17.13
N ILE A 736 -0.75 22.51 18.17
CA ILE A 736 -0.63 22.00 19.54
C ILE A 736 -1.50 20.76 19.70
N CYS A 737 -2.81 20.89 19.49
CA CYS A 737 -3.77 19.82 19.75
C CYS A 737 -3.74 18.70 18.69
N GLY A 738 -3.47 19.06 17.43
CA GLY A 738 -3.29 18.11 16.34
C GLY A 738 -1.90 17.46 16.39
N ILE A 739 -0.85 18.24 16.11
CA ILE A 739 0.51 17.71 15.91
C ILE A 739 1.23 17.39 17.23
N LEU A 740 1.40 18.34 18.14
CA LEU A 740 2.23 18.12 19.34
C LEU A 740 1.62 17.06 20.29
N VAL A 741 0.31 17.07 20.47
CA VAL A 741 -0.41 16.04 21.25
C VAL A 741 -0.32 14.67 20.56
N ALA A 742 -0.44 14.59 19.23
CA ALA A 742 -0.22 13.34 18.49
C ALA A 742 1.17 12.77 18.74
N LEU A 743 2.21 13.60 18.56
CA LEU A 743 3.59 13.22 18.79
C LEU A 743 3.83 12.78 20.24
N LYS A 744 3.21 13.46 21.22
CA LYS A 744 3.33 13.09 22.64
C LYS A 744 2.68 11.74 22.96
N ARG A 745 1.61 11.37 22.24
CA ARG A 745 0.97 10.04 22.33
C ARG A 745 1.74 8.93 21.61
N GLY A 746 2.85 9.26 20.91
CA GLY A 746 3.57 8.30 20.07
C GLY A 746 2.83 7.96 18.77
N GLN A 747 1.89 8.80 18.33
CA GLN A 747 1.17 8.64 17.08
C GLN A 747 1.82 9.49 15.97
N VAL A 748 1.75 9.01 14.72
CA VAL A 748 2.21 9.75 13.54
C VAL A 748 1.04 10.58 12.99
N PRO A 749 1.01 11.92 13.19
CA PRO A 749 -0.05 12.76 12.65
C PRO A 749 0.00 12.80 11.12
N VAL A 750 -1.18 12.73 10.49
CA VAL A 750 -1.40 12.88 9.04
C VAL A 750 -1.97 14.26 8.77
N VAL A 751 -1.18 15.15 8.17
CA VAL A 751 -1.60 16.49 7.76
C VAL A 751 -2.16 16.44 6.34
N VAL A 752 -3.35 16.99 6.17
CA VAL A 752 -4.03 17.11 4.87
C VAL A 752 -4.17 18.59 4.54
N GLU A 753 -3.45 19.07 3.52
CA GLU A 753 -3.42 20.51 3.20
C GLU A 753 -4.63 20.97 2.37
N THR A 754 -5.25 20.05 1.61
CA THR A 754 -6.34 20.41 0.71
C THR A 754 -7.65 20.71 1.45
N GLY A 755 -8.31 21.79 1.04
CA GLY A 755 -9.68 22.10 1.46
C GLY A 755 -10.75 21.24 0.79
N ASN A 756 -10.38 20.29 -0.07
CA ASN A 756 -11.34 19.46 -0.81
C ASN A 756 -11.95 18.35 0.08
N PRO A 757 -13.26 18.40 0.38
CA PRO A 757 -13.89 17.42 1.27
C PRO A 757 -13.88 15.99 0.72
N LYS A 758 -13.90 15.79 -0.60
CA LYS A 758 -13.87 14.45 -1.21
C LYS A 758 -12.50 13.78 -1.04
N HIS A 759 -11.43 14.54 -1.19
CA HIS A 759 -10.08 14.05 -0.94
C HIS A 759 -9.91 13.68 0.53
N LEU A 760 -10.40 14.53 1.45
CA LEU A 760 -10.36 14.24 2.87
C LEU A 760 -11.11 12.94 3.22
N LEU A 761 -12.30 12.69 2.64
CA LEU A 761 -13.00 11.41 2.80
C LEU A 761 -12.18 10.21 2.29
N LYS A 762 -11.45 10.37 1.17
CA LYS A 762 -10.56 9.32 0.65
C LYS A 762 -9.46 8.99 1.66
N VAL A 763 -8.75 10.01 2.16
CA VAL A 763 -7.68 9.84 3.16
C VAL A 763 -8.22 9.17 4.44
N LEU A 764 -9.39 9.58 4.92
CA LEU A 764 -10.00 8.98 6.11
C LEU A 764 -10.33 7.49 5.93
N ARG A 765 -10.68 7.05 4.72
CA ARG A 765 -10.98 5.63 4.42
C ARG A 765 -9.74 4.75 4.30
N GLU A 766 -8.59 5.35 4.02
CA GLU A 766 -7.30 4.64 3.92
C GLU A 766 -6.65 4.40 5.28
N ILE A 767 -7.10 5.14 6.30
CA ILE A 767 -6.55 5.10 7.65
C ILE A 767 -7.42 4.22 8.54
N ASP A 768 -6.79 3.32 9.28
CA ASP A 768 -7.46 2.55 10.32
C ASP A 768 -7.72 3.44 11.54
N ARG A 769 -8.97 3.48 12.01
CA ARG A 769 -9.45 4.28 13.16
C ARG A 769 -9.00 5.77 13.13
N PRO A 770 -9.40 6.56 12.13
CA PRO A 770 -8.96 7.96 12.00
C PRO A 770 -9.65 8.87 13.03
N LEU A 771 -8.87 9.80 13.62
CA LEU A 771 -9.35 10.93 14.41
C LEU A 771 -9.14 12.23 13.65
N LEU A 772 -10.22 12.75 13.06
CA LEU A 772 -10.20 13.99 12.29
C LEU A 772 -10.21 15.23 13.19
N TYR A 773 -9.20 16.10 13.07
CA TYR A 773 -9.17 17.44 13.64
C TYR A 773 -9.56 18.45 12.54
N SER A 774 -10.75 19.05 12.64
CA SER A 774 -11.21 20.01 11.64
C SER A 774 -12.21 21.03 12.21
N SER A 775 -12.56 22.03 11.40
CA SER A 775 -13.50 23.07 11.78
C SER A 775 -14.96 22.57 11.72
N PRO A 776 -15.87 23.17 12.50
CA PRO A 776 -17.31 22.89 12.41
C PRO A 776 -17.89 22.85 10.99
N ALA A 777 -17.47 23.78 10.12
CA ALA A 777 -17.97 23.89 8.74
C ALA A 777 -17.54 22.71 7.85
N ILE A 778 -16.29 22.25 8.00
CA ILE A 778 -15.80 21.07 7.26
C ILE A 778 -16.50 19.81 7.76
N LEU A 779 -16.65 19.64 9.08
CA LEU A 779 -17.39 18.50 9.64
C LEU A 779 -18.83 18.45 9.14
N HIS A 780 -19.53 19.59 9.10
CA HIS A 780 -20.87 19.69 8.55
C HIS A 780 -20.89 19.29 7.06
N THR A 781 -19.94 19.80 6.27
CA THR A 781 -19.82 19.47 4.84
C THR A 781 -19.59 17.97 4.62
N LEU A 782 -18.68 17.36 5.38
CA LEU A 782 -18.41 15.91 5.31
C LEU A 782 -19.65 15.09 5.68
N SER A 783 -20.37 15.47 6.74
CA SER A 783 -21.60 14.79 7.18
C SER A 783 -22.69 14.73 6.11
N ARG A 784 -22.69 15.70 5.18
CA ARG A 784 -23.61 15.79 4.03
C ARG A 784 -23.13 14.99 2.81
N LEU A 785 -21.82 14.83 2.65
CA LEU A 785 -21.22 14.15 1.50
C LEU A 785 -21.09 12.64 1.69
N LEU A 786 -21.15 12.15 2.93
CA LEU A 786 -21.11 10.73 3.23
C LEU A 786 -22.30 10.00 2.58
N PRO A 787 -22.08 8.83 1.94
CA PRO A 787 -23.16 7.96 1.49
C PRO A 787 -24.10 7.54 2.64
N GLU A 788 -25.29 7.06 2.30
CA GLU A 788 -26.24 6.55 3.29
C GLU A 788 -25.64 5.32 4.00
N GLY A 789 -25.75 5.27 5.33
CA GLY A 789 -25.16 4.19 6.15
C GLY A 789 -23.71 4.41 6.59
N GLU A 790 -22.92 5.28 5.94
CA GLU A 790 -21.56 5.59 6.36
C GLU A 790 -21.49 6.61 7.51
N ARG A 791 -20.48 6.47 8.37
CA ARG A 791 -20.16 7.38 9.49
C ARG A 791 -18.66 7.69 9.53
N LEU A 792 -18.31 8.88 10.01
CA LEU A 792 -16.95 9.18 10.42
C LEU A 792 -16.60 8.35 11.66
N TYR A 793 -15.40 7.78 11.69
CA TYR A 793 -14.95 7.01 12.85
C TYR A 793 -14.81 7.90 14.09
N ALA A 794 -13.94 8.92 14.04
CA ALA A 794 -13.82 9.90 15.10
C ALA A 794 -13.55 11.31 14.56
N ALA A 795 -14.17 12.31 15.18
CA ALA A 795 -13.94 13.72 14.88
C ALA A 795 -13.75 14.53 16.18
N MET A 796 -12.75 15.41 16.17
CA MET A 796 -12.53 16.46 17.16
C MET A 796 -12.99 17.79 16.55
N THR A 797 -13.71 18.59 17.32
CA THR A 797 -14.08 19.96 16.94
C THR A 797 -13.67 20.98 18.00
N SER A 798 -13.46 22.22 17.55
CA SER A 798 -12.98 23.32 18.37
C SER A 798 -13.40 24.67 17.79
N GLY A 799 -13.61 25.66 18.66
CA GLY A 799 -13.77 27.06 18.27
C GLY A 799 -15.21 27.54 18.45
N THR A 800 -15.86 27.90 17.34
CA THR A 800 -17.24 28.41 17.37
C THR A 800 -18.21 27.33 17.84
N LEU A 801 -19.18 27.72 18.68
CA LEU A 801 -20.27 26.86 19.09
C LEU A 801 -21.00 26.31 17.85
N LEU A 802 -21.24 25.00 17.82
CA LEU A 802 -21.99 24.37 16.74
C LEU A 802 -23.47 24.78 16.85
N PRO A 803 -24.09 25.31 15.79
CA PRO A 803 -25.55 25.45 15.76
C PRO A 803 -26.21 24.08 15.99
N ASP A 804 -27.32 24.04 16.71
CA ASP A 804 -27.98 22.78 17.10
C ASP A 804 -28.30 21.84 15.91
N PRO A 805 -28.76 22.35 14.73
CA PRO A 805 -28.97 21.50 13.57
C PRO A 805 -27.69 20.89 13.00
N TRP A 806 -26.57 21.65 13.02
CA TRP A 806 -25.28 21.15 12.57
C TRP A 806 -24.76 20.08 13.54
N PHE A 807 -24.85 20.33 14.85
CA PHE A 807 -24.48 19.38 15.88
C PHE A 807 -25.24 18.05 15.70
N THR A 808 -26.57 18.11 15.60
CA THR A 808 -27.43 16.94 15.44
C THR A 808 -27.01 16.09 14.23
N GLN A 809 -26.75 16.75 13.09
CA GLN A 809 -26.34 16.07 11.87
C GLN A 809 -24.93 15.44 11.99
N ILE A 810 -23.95 16.18 12.50
CA ILE A 810 -22.57 15.69 12.64
C ILE A 810 -22.53 14.53 13.64
N ARG A 811 -23.27 14.63 14.75
CA ARG A 811 -23.32 13.57 15.77
C ARG A 811 -23.94 12.29 15.23
N ALA A 812 -25.02 12.38 14.44
CA ALA A 812 -25.65 11.23 13.80
C ALA A 812 -24.75 10.55 12.76
N ARG A 813 -23.79 11.30 12.19
CA ARG A 813 -22.87 10.87 11.14
C ARG A 813 -21.44 10.59 11.65
N SER A 814 -21.24 10.54 12.96
CA SER A 814 -19.95 10.25 13.60
C SER A 814 -20.12 9.17 14.67
N GLU A 815 -19.25 8.18 14.72
CA GLU A 815 -19.21 7.18 15.81
C GLU A 815 -18.72 7.85 17.10
N HIS A 816 -17.56 8.50 17.05
CA HIS A 816 -17.03 9.33 18.13
C HIS A 816 -17.01 10.82 17.74
N LEU A 817 -17.61 11.67 18.59
CA LEU A 817 -17.56 13.13 18.42
C LEU A 817 -17.03 13.77 19.70
N PHE A 818 -15.90 14.45 19.58
CA PHE A 818 -15.19 15.09 20.66
C PHE A 818 -15.18 16.61 20.47
N GLN A 819 -15.13 17.34 21.59
CA GLN A 819 -15.01 18.80 21.59
C GLN A 819 -13.83 19.21 22.46
N GLN A 820 -13.12 20.26 22.05
CA GLN A 820 -12.22 20.98 22.94
C GLN A 820 -12.58 22.47 23.02
N TYR A 821 -12.43 23.05 24.20
CA TYR A 821 -12.70 24.44 24.50
C TYR A 821 -11.43 25.13 25.00
N GLY A 822 -11.20 26.38 24.59
CA GLY A 822 -10.00 27.13 24.95
C GLY A 822 -10.00 28.55 24.39
N CYS A 823 -9.18 29.42 24.99
CA CYS A 823 -8.86 30.74 24.44
C CYS A 823 -7.40 30.80 23.98
N SER A 824 -7.06 31.81 23.19
CA SER A 824 -5.70 31.95 22.66
C SER A 824 -4.67 32.17 23.77
N GLU A 825 -5.07 32.81 24.88
CA GLU A 825 -4.26 33.16 26.04
C GLU A 825 -3.93 31.95 26.92
N SER A 826 -4.90 31.09 27.23
CA SER A 826 -4.71 29.92 28.11
C SER A 826 -4.37 28.63 27.37
N GLY A 827 -4.66 28.55 26.06
CA GLY A 827 -4.65 27.27 25.33
C GLY A 827 -5.94 26.47 25.57
N CYS A 828 -5.87 25.16 25.39
CA CYS A 828 -6.96 24.24 25.68
C CYS A 828 -7.30 24.26 27.18
N ILE A 829 -8.55 24.63 27.50
CA ILE A 829 -9.09 24.69 28.86
C ILE A 829 -9.78 23.38 29.21
N ALA A 830 -10.64 22.86 28.33
CA ALA A 830 -11.47 21.70 28.62
C ALA A 830 -11.63 20.77 27.39
N ILE A 831 -11.84 19.48 27.65
CA ILE A 831 -12.09 18.46 26.61
C ILE A 831 -13.33 17.65 26.95
N ASN A 832 -14.22 17.51 25.98
CA ASN A 832 -15.40 16.66 26.05
C ASN A 832 -15.14 15.35 25.27
N PRO A 833 -15.08 14.20 25.97
CA PRO A 833 -14.86 12.90 25.35
C PRO A 833 -16.12 12.29 24.72
N ASP A 834 -17.32 12.84 24.95
CA ASP A 834 -18.56 12.39 24.31
C ASP A 834 -19.53 13.58 24.20
N MET A 835 -19.46 14.28 23.08
CA MET A 835 -20.26 15.47 22.86
C MET A 835 -21.75 15.11 22.67
N ARG A 836 -22.57 15.42 23.69
CA ARG A 836 -24.02 15.14 23.72
C ARG A 836 -24.91 16.35 23.48
N ALA A 837 -24.40 17.55 23.75
CA ALA A 837 -25.04 18.81 23.42
C ALA A 837 -24.00 19.80 22.87
N ALA A 838 -24.44 20.74 22.04
CA ALA A 838 -23.55 21.74 21.43
C ALA A 838 -22.80 22.57 22.48
N ALA A 839 -23.47 22.93 23.58
CA ALA A 839 -22.96 23.75 24.67
C ALA A 839 -22.00 23.03 25.64
N ASP A 840 -21.91 21.70 25.58
CA ASP A 840 -21.08 20.90 26.50
C ASP A 840 -19.60 20.97 26.09
N MET A 841 -18.83 21.84 26.75
CA MET A 841 -17.43 22.14 26.39
C MET A 841 -16.42 21.11 26.90
N GLY A 842 -16.74 20.43 28.00
CA GLY A 842 -15.92 19.33 28.51
C GLY A 842 -15.46 19.49 29.95
N PHE A 843 -14.51 18.63 30.33
CA PHE A 843 -13.87 18.63 31.64
C PHE A 843 -12.57 19.43 31.59
N VAL A 844 -12.37 20.28 32.59
CA VAL A 844 -11.21 21.18 32.70
C VAL A 844 -9.92 20.37 32.83
N LEU A 845 -8.90 20.77 32.08
CA LEU A 845 -7.59 20.13 32.11
C LEU A 845 -6.88 20.39 33.46
N PRO A 846 -6.28 19.35 34.09
CA PRO A 846 -5.69 19.44 35.44
C PRO A 846 -4.65 20.53 35.69
N HIS A 847 -4.02 21.08 34.66
CA HIS A 847 -3.04 22.16 34.79
C HIS A 847 -3.68 23.56 34.95
N LEU A 848 -5.01 23.64 34.93
CA LEU A 848 -5.79 24.87 35.03
C LEU A 848 -6.85 24.75 36.11
N GLU A 849 -7.12 25.87 36.78
CA GLU A 849 -8.28 26.08 37.62
C GLU A 849 -9.24 27.05 36.93
N ILE A 850 -10.55 26.89 37.14
CA ILE A 850 -11.54 27.83 36.62
C ILE A 850 -12.48 28.30 37.72
N SER A 851 -12.95 29.54 37.62
CA SER A 851 -14.10 30.05 38.35
C SER A 851 -15.17 30.49 37.34
N THR A 852 -16.43 30.11 37.60
CA THR A 852 -17.60 30.42 36.77
C THR A 852 -18.88 30.12 37.57
N GLY A 853 -20.04 30.30 36.94
CA GLY A 853 -21.35 30.03 37.50
C GLY A 853 -21.59 28.57 37.88
N THR A 854 -22.64 28.31 38.66
CA THR A 854 -23.01 26.94 39.08
C THR A 854 -24.25 26.36 38.40
N SER A 855 -25.05 27.20 37.73
CA SER A 855 -26.20 26.81 36.93
C SER A 855 -26.44 27.79 35.78
N ALA A 856 -27.39 27.51 34.90
CA ALA A 856 -27.76 28.39 33.80
C ALA A 856 -28.31 29.75 34.30
N GLU A 857 -29.01 29.76 35.44
CA GLU A 857 -29.56 30.96 36.07
C GLU A 857 -28.50 31.81 36.80
N ASP A 858 -27.40 31.18 37.21
CA ASP A 858 -26.25 31.78 37.91
C ASP A 858 -25.00 31.73 37.03
N ALA A 859 -25.16 31.88 35.71
CA ALA A 859 -24.04 31.82 34.79
C ALA A 859 -23.06 32.98 35.04
N GLY A 860 -21.78 32.67 35.06
CA GLY A 860 -20.70 33.60 35.36
C GLY A 860 -19.64 33.62 34.27
N GLU A 861 -18.80 34.65 34.24
CA GLU A 861 -17.63 34.65 33.35
C GLU A 861 -16.75 33.43 33.68
N ILE A 862 -16.29 32.73 32.65
CA ILE A 862 -15.29 31.67 32.78
C ILE A 862 -13.93 32.36 32.96
N VAL A 863 -13.43 32.39 34.18
CA VAL A 863 -12.12 32.93 34.51
C VAL A 863 -11.16 31.77 34.74
N VAL A 864 -10.06 31.75 34.00
CA VAL A 864 -9.07 30.67 34.03
C VAL A 864 -7.85 31.12 34.80
N GLN A 865 -7.35 30.28 35.69
CA GLN A 865 -6.15 30.51 36.46
C GLN A 865 -5.15 29.36 36.21
N SER A 866 -3.95 29.71 35.75
CA SER A 866 -2.84 28.78 35.59
C SER A 866 -1.88 28.88 36.77
N ASP A 867 -1.22 27.78 37.12
CA ASP A 867 -0.22 27.75 38.20
C ASP A 867 0.92 28.76 37.95
N GLY A 868 1.01 29.78 38.82
CA GLY A 868 1.97 30.90 38.76
C GLY A 868 1.62 32.03 37.78
N GLY A 869 0.48 31.97 37.08
CA GLY A 869 0.05 32.97 36.08
C GLY A 869 -1.08 33.91 36.58
N ALA A 870 -1.26 35.04 35.89
CA ALA A 870 -2.38 35.94 36.16
C ALA A 870 -3.72 35.31 35.70
N ALA A 871 -4.81 35.67 36.37
CA ALA A 871 -6.15 35.25 35.97
C ALA A 871 -6.49 35.74 34.55
N ILE A 872 -6.92 34.82 33.69
CA ILE A 872 -7.33 35.06 32.32
C ILE A 872 -8.86 35.14 32.27
N HIS A 873 -9.35 36.34 32.01
CA HIS A 873 -10.77 36.63 31.79
C HIS A 873 -11.12 36.30 30.33
N THR A 874 -11.82 35.18 30.11
CA THR A 874 -12.13 34.69 28.75
C THR A 874 -13.18 35.54 28.03
N ARG A 875 -14.00 36.30 28.79
CA ARG A 875 -15.23 36.95 28.32
C ARG A 875 -16.28 35.98 27.79
N ASP A 876 -16.16 34.70 28.13
CA ASP A 876 -17.15 33.68 27.83
C ASP A 876 -18.00 33.44 29.08
N LEU A 877 -19.31 33.48 28.92
CA LEU A 877 -20.28 33.22 29.98
C LEU A 877 -20.62 31.73 29.99
N GLY A 878 -20.58 31.11 31.16
CA GLY A 878 -20.88 29.71 31.32
C GLY A 878 -21.16 29.32 32.77
N TYR A 879 -21.28 28.02 32.97
CA TYR A 879 -21.41 27.45 34.31
C TYR A 879 -20.85 26.03 34.36
N ARG A 880 -20.53 25.56 35.56
CA ARG A 880 -20.05 24.20 35.79
C ARG A 880 -21.15 23.34 36.38
N ARG A 881 -21.50 22.26 35.69
CA ARG A 881 -22.47 21.27 36.17
C ARG A 881 -21.91 20.46 37.34
N LYS A 882 -22.80 19.79 38.08
CA LYS A 882 -22.46 18.95 39.23
C LYS A 882 -21.51 17.78 38.91
N ASP A 883 -21.56 17.28 37.67
CA ASP A 883 -20.66 16.24 37.17
C ASP A 883 -19.27 16.78 36.78
N GLY A 884 -19.07 18.10 36.82
CA GLY A 884 -17.84 18.77 36.48
C GLY A 884 -17.75 19.26 35.03
N MET A 885 -18.75 18.98 34.19
CA MET A 885 -18.85 19.46 32.81
C MET A 885 -18.94 21.00 32.79
N LEU A 886 -18.09 21.63 32.00
CA LEU A 886 -18.17 23.06 31.68
C LEU A 886 -19.18 23.26 30.54
N VAL A 887 -20.15 24.15 30.75
CA VAL A 887 -21.17 24.49 29.76
C VAL A 887 -20.97 25.94 29.33
N PHE A 888 -20.86 26.16 28.02
CA PHE A 888 -20.76 27.50 27.42
C PHE A 888 -22.16 28.02 27.07
N MET A 889 -22.43 29.29 27.36
CA MET A 889 -23.69 29.95 27.01
C MET A 889 -23.52 30.97 25.89
N SER A 890 -22.69 31.99 26.11
CA SER A 890 -22.49 33.06 25.14
C SER A 890 -21.21 33.83 25.43
N ARG A 891 -20.71 34.59 24.45
CA ARG A 891 -19.71 35.62 24.72
C ARG A 891 -20.38 36.84 25.35
N MET A 892 -19.75 37.41 26.37
CA MET A 892 -20.26 38.62 27.03
C MET A 892 -20.34 39.80 26.07
N ASP A 893 -19.35 39.94 25.17
CA ASP A 893 -19.26 41.07 24.23
C ASP A 893 -20.25 40.99 23.06
N ASP A 894 -20.79 39.79 22.79
CA ASP A 894 -21.78 39.54 21.74
C ASP A 894 -23.22 39.59 22.27
N MET A 895 -23.41 39.58 23.59
CA MET A 895 -24.73 39.67 24.22
C MET A 895 -25.41 41.00 23.82
N ILE A 896 -26.66 40.90 23.37
CA ILE A 896 -27.44 42.05 22.93
C ILE A 896 -28.36 42.45 24.07
N ASN A 897 -28.22 43.67 24.56
CA ASN A 897 -29.07 44.19 25.63
C ASN A 897 -30.26 44.93 25.04
N VAL A 898 -31.40 44.26 24.97
CA VAL A 898 -32.63 44.81 24.42
C VAL A 898 -33.49 45.35 25.56
N SER A 899 -33.44 46.66 25.79
CA SER A 899 -34.22 47.33 26.85
C SER A 899 -33.98 46.77 28.26
N GLY A 900 -32.73 46.41 28.59
CA GLY A 900 -32.35 45.82 29.88
C GLY A 900 -32.41 44.30 29.92
N LEU A 901 -32.97 43.65 28.88
CA LEU A 901 -33.05 42.19 28.78
C LEU A 901 -31.88 41.64 27.96
N ASN A 902 -31.22 40.62 28.48
CA ASN A 902 -30.12 39.96 27.80
C ASN A 902 -30.66 39.03 26.72
N VAL A 903 -30.24 39.27 25.48
CA VAL A 903 -30.46 38.38 24.34
C VAL A 903 -29.13 37.76 23.96
N TYR A 904 -29.09 36.44 23.94
CA TYR A 904 -27.96 35.68 23.44
C TYR A 904 -28.15 35.44 21.94
N PRO A 905 -27.21 35.86 21.07
CA PRO A 905 -27.34 35.66 19.63
C PRO A 905 -27.56 34.19 19.23
N GLY A 906 -26.95 33.25 19.96
CA GLY A 906 -27.08 31.81 19.74
C GLY A 906 -28.54 31.35 19.74
N ASP A 907 -29.32 31.76 20.75
CA ASP A 907 -30.75 31.40 20.83
C ASP A 907 -31.54 31.82 19.58
N VAL A 908 -31.21 33.00 19.05
CA VAL A 908 -31.84 33.54 17.83
C VAL A 908 -31.39 32.75 16.60
N GLU A 909 -30.09 32.47 16.51
CA GLU A 909 -29.49 31.68 15.44
C GLU A 909 -30.06 30.26 15.41
N ASP A 910 -30.16 29.57 16.54
CA ASP A 910 -30.71 28.22 16.65
C ASP A 910 -32.19 28.18 16.27
N ALA A 911 -32.99 29.14 16.73
CA ALA A 911 -34.40 29.24 16.34
C ALA A 911 -34.57 29.45 14.83
N VAL A 912 -33.72 30.28 14.21
CA VAL A 912 -33.76 30.53 12.76
C VAL A 912 -33.25 29.32 11.97
N MET A 913 -32.16 28.69 12.42
CA MET A 913 -31.56 27.51 11.79
C MET A 913 -32.46 26.27 11.84
N ALA A 914 -33.42 26.25 12.78
CA ALA A 914 -34.46 25.22 12.84
C ALA A 914 -35.56 25.39 11.76
N MET A 915 -35.63 26.53 11.07
CA MET A 915 -36.60 26.75 10.00
C MET A 915 -36.22 25.95 8.74
N PRO A 916 -37.18 25.27 8.07
CA PRO A 916 -36.91 24.63 6.79
C PRO A 916 -36.30 25.60 5.78
N ASP A 917 -35.36 25.10 4.97
CA ASP A 917 -34.63 25.80 3.91
C ASP A 917 -33.52 26.77 4.37
N VAL A 918 -33.47 27.18 5.63
CA VAL A 918 -32.34 27.97 6.15
C VAL A 918 -31.09 27.09 6.27
N THR A 919 -29.95 27.59 5.76
CA THR A 919 -28.69 26.85 5.70
C THR A 919 -27.59 27.41 6.58
N ASP A 920 -27.64 28.71 6.91
CA ASP A 920 -26.69 29.39 7.79
C ASP A 920 -27.35 30.65 8.38
N ALA A 921 -26.99 31.05 9.60
CA ALA A 921 -27.55 32.24 10.25
C ALA A 921 -26.53 32.90 11.20
N VAL A 922 -26.54 34.23 11.26
CA VAL A 922 -25.81 35.00 12.28
C VAL A 922 -26.66 36.15 12.79
N ALA A 923 -26.89 36.18 14.10
CA ALA A 923 -27.50 37.28 14.80
C ALA A 923 -26.41 38.23 15.31
N PHE A 924 -26.65 39.53 15.21
CA PHE A 924 -25.71 40.56 15.63
C PHE A 924 -26.42 41.78 16.20
N ARG A 925 -25.68 42.53 17.02
CA ARG A 925 -26.16 43.76 17.63
C ARG A 925 -26.31 44.87 16.61
N LYS A 926 -27.45 45.57 16.66
CA LYS A 926 -27.68 46.85 16.00
C LYS A 926 -28.06 47.92 17.03
N THR A 927 -27.48 49.11 16.93
CA THR A 927 -27.84 50.25 17.79
C THR A 927 -29.26 50.73 17.46
N ASP A 928 -30.08 50.96 18.49
CA ASP A 928 -31.44 51.46 18.36
C ASP A 928 -31.68 52.66 19.30
N ARG A 929 -32.32 53.71 18.78
CA ARG A 929 -32.52 54.96 19.51
C ARG A 929 -33.38 54.80 20.77
N PHE A 930 -34.28 53.83 20.80
CA PHE A 930 -35.28 53.68 21.86
C PHE A 930 -34.98 52.50 22.79
N ALA A 931 -34.45 51.41 22.24
CA ALA A 931 -34.17 50.19 23.00
C ALA A 931 -32.72 50.06 23.48
N GLY A 932 -31.86 51.01 23.10
CA GLY A 932 -30.41 50.89 23.22
C GLY A 932 -29.85 49.99 22.13
N GLU A 933 -30.20 48.71 22.17
CA GLU A 933 -29.79 47.71 21.19
C GLU A 933 -30.99 46.89 20.71
N ARG A 934 -30.88 46.38 19.48
CA ARG A 934 -31.82 45.44 18.86
C ARG A 934 -31.07 44.32 18.15
N VAL A 935 -31.76 43.21 17.94
CA VAL A 935 -31.28 42.06 17.19
C VAL A 935 -31.43 42.33 15.68
N ALA A 936 -30.34 42.15 14.93
CA ALA A 936 -30.35 42.06 13.47
C ALA A 936 -29.84 40.67 13.05
N LEU A 937 -30.26 40.19 11.87
CA LEU A 937 -29.99 38.84 11.40
C LEU A 937 -29.51 38.85 9.94
N LEU A 938 -28.39 38.19 9.66
CA LEU A 938 -28.07 37.71 8.32
C LEU A 938 -28.34 36.21 8.26
N TYR A 939 -28.90 35.73 7.16
CA TYR A 939 -29.13 34.30 6.96
C TYR A 939 -28.89 33.89 5.50
N SER A 940 -28.55 32.63 5.28
CA SER A 940 -28.54 32.00 3.95
C SER A 940 -29.59 30.89 3.92
N ALA A 941 -30.11 30.60 2.73
CA ALA A 941 -31.12 29.56 2.55
C ALA A 941 -30.97 28.91 1.17
N SER A 942 -31.42 27.66 1.05
CA SER A 942 -31.40 26.88 -0.19
C SER A 942 -32.30 27.47 -1.28
N ARG A 943 -33.30 28.26 -0.89
CA ARG A 943 -34.20 29.03 -1.75
C ARG A 943 -34.45 30.43 -1.17
N PRO A 944 -34.98 31.39 -1.94
CA PRO A 944 -35.42 32.68 -1.40
C PRO A 944 -36.48 32.48 -0.30
N VAL A 945 -36.24 33.05 0.88
CA VAL A 945 -37.16 33.10 2.02
C VAL A 945 -37.38 34.56 2.37
N SER A 946 -38.63 34.98 2.62
CA SER A 946 -38.88 36.39 2.90
C SER A 946 -38.59 36.74 4.38
N SER A 947 -38.19 37.98 4.66
CA SER A 947 -38.01 38.46 6.04
C SER A 947 -39.30 38.37 6.87
N ARG A 948 -40.47 38.32 6.23
CA ARG A 948 -41.76 38.10 6.88
C ARG A 948 -41.88 36.67 7.40
N ASP A 949 -41.52 35.68 6.59
CA ASP A 949 -41.61 34.27 6.96
C ASP A 949 -40.63 33.95 8.11
N ILE A 950 -39.41 34.48 8.07
CA ILE A 950 -38.44 34.38 9.17
C ILE A 950 -39.03 34.99 10.46
N ARG A 951 -39.65 36.18 10.38
CA ARG A 951 -40.23 36.83 11.56
C ARG A 951 -41.40 36.06 12.14
N GLU A 952 -42.31 35.57 11.30
CA GLU A 952 -43.44 34.73 11.73
C GLU A 952 -42.94 33.44 12.40
N TRP A 953 -41.92 32.80 11.84
CA TRP A 953 -41.26 31.64 12.44
C TRP A 953 -40.64 31.97 13.81
N CYS A 954 -39.80 33.00 13.89
CA CYS A 954 -39.15 33.41 15.13
C CYS A 954 -40.17 33.76 16.23
N SER A 955 -41.29 34.42 15.89
CA SER A 955 -42.32 34.80 16.85
C SER A 955 -43.00 33.63 17.58
N ARG A 956 -42.91 32.42 17.02
CA ARG A 956 -43.46 31.20 17.63
C ARG A 956 -42.46 30.50 18.56
N HIS A 957 -41.17 30.85 18.46
CA HIS A 957 -40.07 30.13 19.11
C HIS A 957 -39.22 31.01 20.04
N LEU A 958 -39.31 32.33 19.91
CA LEU A 958 -38.52 33.31 20.67
C LEU A 958 -39.41 34.30 21.41
N ALA A 959 -38.90 34.85 22.52
CA ALA A 959 -39.57 35.95 23.21
C ALA A 959 -39.54 37.24 22.38
N SER A 960 -40.49 38.15 22.63
CA SER A 960 -40.67 39.38 21.83
C SER A 960 -39.41 40.27 21.73
N HIS A 961 -38.57 40.30 22.76
CA HIS A 961 -37.34 41.09 22.80
C HIS A 961 -36.17 40.42 22.06
N GLN A 962 -36.23 39.12 21.76
CA GLN A 962 -35.23 38.37 20.99
C GLN A 962 -35.50 38.42 19.47
N LEU A 963 -36.68 38.89 19.06
CA LEU A 963 -37.06 38.90 17.64
C LEU A 963 -36.17 39.84 16.81
N PRO A 964 -35.60 39.35 15.69
CA PRO A 964 -34.86 40.19 14.76
C PRO A 964 -35.72 41.33 14.19
N MET A 965 -35.25 42.56 14.36
CA MET A 965 -35.90 43.75 13.79
C MET A 965 -35.58 43.91 12.30
N GLU A 966 -34.41 43.44 11.88
CA GLU A 966 -33.93 43.48 10.50
C GLU A 966 -33.33 42.13 10.14
N MET A 967 -33.67 41.63 8.95
CA MET A 967 -33.30 40.30 8.48
C MET A 967 -32.94 40.39 6.99
N VAL A 968 -31.72 40.01 6.63
CA VAL A 968 -31.21 40.06 5.26
C VAL A 968 -30.75 38.69 4.82
N GLN A 969 -31.29 38.19 3.70
CA GLN A 969 -30.81 36.96 3.07
C GLN A 969 -29.56 37.24 2.24
N VAL A 970 -28.49 36.46 2.44
CA VAL A 970 -27.22 36.50 1.70
C VAL A 970 -26.92 35.15 1.07
N GLY A 971 -26.10 35.14 0.01
CA GLY A 971 -25.66 33.89 -0.62
C GLY A 971 -24.74 33.06 0.28
N GLU A 972 -23.85 33.72 1.02
CA GLU A 972 -22.95 33.10 1.99
C GLU A 972 -22.64 34.08 3.12
N ILE A 973 -22.57 33.60 4.37
CA ILE A 973 -22.22 34.44 5.52
C ILE A 973 -20.69 34.62 5.55
N PRO A 974 -20.18 35.86 5.61
CA PRO A 974 -18.74 36.11 5.58
C PRO A 974 -18.04 35.54 6.81
N ARG A 975 -17.00 34.71 6.57
CA ARG A 975 -16.15 34.09 7.60
C ARG A 975 -14.71 34.56 7.45
N GLN A 976 -13.99 34.59 8.56
CA GLN A 976 -12.55 34.85 8.60
C GLN A 976 -11.76 33.64 8.04
N ALA A 977 -10.47 33.81 7.74
CA ALA A 977 -9.60 32.75 7.22
C ALA A 977 -9.48 31.51 8.13
N ASN A 978 -9.81 31.65 9.41
CA ASN A 978 -9.87 30.55 10.39
C ASN A 978 -11.27 29.89 10.47
N GLY A 979 -12.21 30.27 9.60
CA GLY A 979 -13.59 29.78 9.57
C GLY A 979 -14.56 30.43 10.56
N LYS A 980 -14.11 31.35 11.42
CA LYS A 980 -14.95 32.01 12.43
C LYS A 980 -15.74 33.18 11.83
N ILE A 981 -16.91 33.47 12.40
CA ILE A 981 -17.70 34.67 12.08
C ILE A 981 -17.32 35.80 13.04
N SER A 982 -17.15 37.02 12.53
CA SER A 982 -16.98 38.22 13.34
C SER A 982 -18.28 39.03 13.31
N ARG A 983 -19.09 38.94 14.38
CA ARG A 983 -20.37 39.67 14.49
C ARG A 983 -20.20 41.19 14.40
N ARG A 984 -19.07 41.72 14.86
CA ARG A 984 -18.74 43.15 14.75
C ARG A 984 -18.45 43.56 13.30
N ASP A 985 -17.71 42.74 12.55
CA ASP A 985 -17.45 43.00 11.13
C ASP A 985 -18.74 42.91 10.32
N VAL A 986 -19.55 41.88 10.59
CA VAL A 986 -20.90 41.75 10.04
C VAL A 986 -21.73 43.00 10.34
N ALA A 987 -21.77 43.47 11.59
CA ALA A 987 -22.51 44.67 11.96
C ALA A 987 -22.00 45.94 11.25
N ALA A 988 -20.67 46.09 11.12
CA ALA A 988 -20.06 47.24 10.46
C ALA A 988 -20.34 47.25 8.94
N ARG A 989 -20.19 46.12 8.27
CA ARG A 989 -20.47 45.95 6.84
C ARG A 989 -21.96 46.09 6.54
N HIS A 990 -22.82 45.61 7.43
CA HIS A 990 -24.26 45.85 7.37
C HIS A 990 -24.58 47.34 7.51
N ALA A 991 -23.97 48.04 8.47
CA ALA A 991 -24.13 49.48 8.63
C ALA A 991 -23.61 50.28 7.42
N ALA A 992 -22.60 49.76 6.72
CA ALA A 992 -22.07 50.31 5.46
C ALA A 992 -22.92 49.95 4.22
N GLY A 993 -23.98 49.16 4.37
CA GLY A 993 -24.89 48.78 3.27
C GLY A 993 -24.33 47.73 2.31
N GLU A 994 -23.32 46.96 2.72
CA GLU A 994 -22.62 45.99 1.84
C GLU A 994 -23.42 44.70 1.58
N PHE A 995 -24.46 44.41 2.36
CA PHE A 995 -25.31 43.25 2.15
C PHE A 995 -26.60 43.67 1.43
N ALA A 996 -26.70 43.35 0.14
CA ALA A 996 -27.90 43.60 -0.66
C ALA A 996 -28.99 42.55 -0.37
N VAL A 997 -30.25 42.99 -0.28
CA VAL A 997 -31.42 42.12 -0.15
C VAL A 997 -31.62 41.33 -1.44
N LEU A 998 -31.33 40.03 -1.42
CA LEU A 998 -31.74 39.11 -2.48
C LEU A 998 -33.27 38.95 -2.41
N GLY A 999 -34.03 39.83 -3.06
CA GLY A 999 -35.48 39.67 -3.21
C GLY A 999 -36.38 40.89 -3.02
N ALA A 1000 -35.89 42.13 -3.18
CA ALA A 1000 -36.80 43.24 -3.45
C ALA A 1000 -37.17 43.26 -4.95
N GLY A 1001 -38.05 42.35 -5.36
CA GLY A 1001 -38.79 42.50 -6.61
C GLY A 1001 -39.65 43.75 -6.52
N VAL A 1002 -39.22 44.80 -7.25
CA VAL A 1002 -40.00 46.01 -7.50
C VAL A 1002 -41.29 45.60 -8.20
N VAL A 1003 -42.43 45.99 -7.65
CA VAL A 1003 -43.68 46.08 -8.40
C VAL A 1003 -43.54 47.26 -9.35
N SER A 1004 -43.21 46.97 -10.61
CA SER A 1004 -43.61 47.73 -11.79
C SER A 1004 -43.52 46.85 -13.03
#